data_AF-A0A7W9HIY0-F1
#
_entry.id   AF-A0A7W9HIY0-F1
#
_cell.length_a   1.000
_cell.length_b   1.000
_cell.length_c   1.000
_cell.angle_alpha   90.00
_cell.angle_beta   90.00
_cell.angle_gamma   90.00
#
_symmetry.space_group_name_H-M   'P 1'
#
loop_
_entity.id
_entity.type
_entity.pdbx_description
1 polymer ?
#
loop_
_entity_poly.entity_id
_entity_poly.type
_entity_poly.pdbx_seq_one_letter_code
_entity_poly.pdbx_strand_id
1 'polypeptide(L)'
;MLTASLLLSTITAITASAAPETPEGVFGSGWQTSGDRAWTTSGDGDGFHVLVADAGDGYAWRTAATLSEPGFDTDRWIGNACVTGSGDRAVVVYAPRTFTNEPDLTGRGGFTAVVHLTSGEVTKLPVHTSLAYFNPGCGTGETAVLTQEGTEDLGRTRLLELDAASATTAAPIDVPGQLTSATPTRDGIVAADLNMLVKVGKDGKRSRLAKASSVPHRIRADADGGVVFVDREGDRATVRRVHDTKTTTLATGGLRNLGIASSAQGTVFLTGKADQVQARDAVVLTDDKDATVSTTGRVVVPPPRPADQLVTPTEAQPVKLTVRVPATGRSTESSVHPARNVSPNAGSGRTPAPVGSAPESRAAGSPHDTVEAERMCSVARNDPAVQVYQPTPREVEWAANYAVYGRLPAQGMFPLPPLERGGQVPAQLLLGVMAQESNLWQAGRAVMPGQAGNPLIGNYYGRFVGSAQNPANEWDIRWDKADCGYGMTQMTDGMRMKGREKPGEVALPYEQQHAIATSYEANLAAGLQLLHRKWNELARFKVNGGNPRRLESWFYVVWAYNSGFHAYDKRFEEGRNGAWGLGWLNNPANPRYAADRTPFGKDPKDLATPQRWPYPEKVMGFAAYPVWGFEAPGKPVPGYRGGGWLDDQARDFVQPPPQIFCKNEPPVYDNDCRWGTKVEPTDPEVIGEPAGPCHHRNAAEQYDLRCWVHFGVGGKLANGTIEWKDCWVEENNRCGQEMLRFLNPDAPRQPRGSSYPPRCGTGTDAGLPANALVIDDVPDGVAPVSNPSCVRAPNSGTFQFTFAGDGSYPSKIDTHQIGGGYGAHFWFAHTWTNGPADKLKVTGTWRLNRPMNGWARVLVHMPDHGAHTQQARYRVDRGNGTVPNERVLLQRTQEHSWVSLGVFEFTGVPSVSLDNITKDNKPDPAKPKKAWNGIEDVAWDAIAFEPLPGKPEHQIVSLGDSYSSGEGTGGATGERFYRETDNNGDNVHRNACHRSKDGWPLLGRLSSLGDVPVRTLVEERSPHVDFHFLACSGARTHEIRAKGPGMFREVSQLDRGFLDENTTLVSLTVGGNDAGFSDVITKCITDAVNYCFDSTLAGDTEPLKVALPKRLRTGVTPAITDLLHEIKLTARHARIVVLGYAPMFEPDTDCTGLISKQESNWLNEMAGLMREAVQAAVAAAGDRVHFADPTDRFTGRRICSASKAINTIILDKTPGDRPLSDLVPHSAQSFHPNRAGVDLLAETYSEKLRELGI
;
A
#
# COMPACT_ATOMS: atom_id res chain seq x y z
N MET A 1 -43.73 -19.74 12.94
CA MET A 1 -42.94 -20.69 12.14
C MET A 1 -42.50 -20.00 10.85
N LEU A 2 -41.56 -19.07 10.99
CA LEU A 2 -41.01 -18.20 9.95
C LEU A 2 -39.67 -17.72 10.52
N THR A 3 -38.59 -18.42 10.21
CA THR A 3 -37.23 -18.08 10.67
C THR A 3 -36.19 -18.66 9.73
N ALA A 4 -35.15 -17.86 9.48
CA ALA A 4 -33.88 -18.17 8.80
C ALA A 4 -33.84 -17.97 7.26
N SER A 5 -33.97 -16.70 6.85
CA SER A 5 -33.37 -16.19 5.61
C SER A 5 -32.92 -14.76 5.88
N LEU A 6 -31.75 -14.60 6.50
CA LEU A 6 -31.01 -13.34 6.67
C LEU A 6 -29.72 -13.67 7.44
N LEU A 7 -28.67 -14.13 6.73
CA LEU A 7 -27.26 -14.08 7.19
C LEU A 7 -26.20 -14.55 6.16
N LEU A 8 -26.53 -14.70 4.87
CA LEU A 8 -25.53 -14.87 3.81
C LEU A 8 -25.86 -13.96 2.63
N SER A 9 -25.22 -12.79 2.60
CA SER A 9 -24.95 -11.90 1.45
C SER A 9 -24.35 -10.63 2.06
N THR A 10 -23.06 -10.35 1.91
CA THR A 10 -22.58 -9.56 0.76
C THR A 10 -21.05 -9.65 0.70
N ILE A 11 -20.51 -10.51 -0.16
CA ILE A 11 -19.23 -10.21 -0.81
C ILE A 11 -19.62 -9.46 -2.07
N THR A 12 -19.82 -8.15 -1.94
CA THR A 12 -19.98 -7.30 -3.12
C THR A 12 -18.61 -7.25 -3.79
N ALA A 13 -18.47 -7.89 -4.94
CA ALA A 13 -17.28 -7.74 -5.76
C ALA A 13 -17.05 -6.24 -5.99
N ILE A 14 -15.90 -5.73 -5.53
CA ILE A 14 -15.46 -4.37 -5.84
C ILE A 14 -15.11 -4.36 -7.33
N THR A 15 -16.11 -4.12 -8.17
CA THR A 15 -15.94 -3.95 -9.62
C THR A 15 -15.09 -2.71 -9.88
N ALA A 16 -14.38 -2.69 -11.03
CA ALA A 16 -13.78 -1.47 -11.54
C ALA A 16 -14.83 -0.34 -11.60
N SER A 17 -14.44 0.90 -11.30
CA SER A 17 -15.34 2.06 -11.42
C SER A 17 -15.90 2.10 -12.84
N ALA A 18 -17.22 1.96 -12.96
CA ALA A 18 -17.96 2.10 -14.20
C ALA A 18 -18.63 3.47 -14.26
N ALA A 19 -18.87 3.97 -15.47
CA ALA A 19 -19.75 5.11 -15.68
C ALA A 19 -21.15 4.81 -15.10
N PRO A 20 -21.91 5.82 -14.64
CA PRO A 20 -23.30 5.61 -14.22
C PRO A 20 -24.12 5.01 -15.38
N GLU A 21 -25.13 4.19 -15.08
CA GLU A 21 -25.98 3.56 -16.11
C GLU A 21 -26.66 4.58 -17.06
N THR A 22 -26.84 5.83 -16.59
CA THR A 22 -27.41 6.93 -17.38
C THR A 22 -26.57 8.22 -17.28
N PRO A 23 -25.39 8.30 -17.92
CA PRO A 23 -24.48 9.44 -17.78
C PRO A 23 -25.09 10.76 -18.26
N GLU A 24 -25.86 10.75 -19.34
CA GLU A 24 -26.57 11.94 -19.83
C GLU A 24 -27.64 12.42 -18.83
N GLY A 25 -28.25 11.49 -18.10
CA GLY A 25 -29.19 11.78 -17.01
C GLY A 25 -28.53 12.49 -15.82
N VAL A 26 -27.23 12.30 -15.58
CA VAL A 26 -26.51 12.97 -14.49
C VAL A 26 -25.79 14.22 -14.98
N PHE A 27 -25.03 14.11 -16.07
CA PHE A 27 -24.10 15.13 -16.56
C PHE A 27 -24.66 16.07 -17.62
N GLY A 28 -25.88 15.81 -18.11
CA GLY A 28 -26.53 16.59 -19.17
C GLY A 28 -25.89 16.39 -20.54
N SER A 29 -26.45 16.99 -21.59
CA SER A 29 -25.96 16.84 -22.96
C SER A 29 -24.52 17.38 -23.15
N GLY A 30 -23.83 16.84 -24.16
CA GLY A 30 -22.48 17.29 -24.55
C GLY A 30 -21.35 16.84 -23.62
N TRP A 31 -21.61 15.99 -22.63
CA TRP A 31 -20.60 15.48 -21.70
C TRP A 31 -19.49 14.68 -22.43
N GLN A 32 -19.85 13.93 -23.47
CA GLN A 32 -18.94 13.06 -24.24
C GLN A 32 -17.86 13.84 -24.99
N THR A 33 -18.14 15.10 -25.33
CA THR A 33 -17.22 15.98 -26.08
C THR A 33 -16.47 16.95 -25.18
N SER A 34 -16.73 16.91 -23.87
CA SER A 34 -16.10 17.77 -22.88
C SER A 34 -14.68 17.29 -22.59
N GLY A 35 -13.69 18.18 -22.70
CA GLY A 35 -12.32 17.91 -22.20
C GLY A 35 -12.19 18.01 -20.68
N ASP A 36 -13.30 17.89 -19.94
CA ASP A 36 -13.29 18.06 -18.49
C ASP A 36 -12.75 16.81 -17.80
N ARG A 37 -11.94 17.01 -16.77
CA ARG A 37 -11.35 15.95 -15.96
C ARG A 37 -11.57 16.24 -14.49
N ALA A 38 -12.30 15.34 -13.85
CA ALA A 38 -12.37 15.28 -12.40
C ALA A 38 -11.06 14.68 -11.85
N TRP A 39 -10.64 15.16 -10.69
CA TRP A 39 -9.45 14.65 -10.02
C TRP A 39 -9.61 14.76 -8.50
N THR A 40 -8.87 13.92 -7.77
CA THR A 40 -8.76 13.95 -6.31
C THR A 40 -7.56 13.11 -5.86
N THR A 41 -7.33 13.02 -4.55
CA THR A 41 -6.26 12.21 -3.97
C THR A 41 -6.75 11.37 -2.81
N SER A 42 -6.21 10.17 -2.66
CA SER A 42 -6.37 9.31 -1.48
C SER A 42 -5.01 8.81 -0.99
N GLY A 43 -4.95 8.26 0.22
CA GLY A 43 -3.70 7.71 0.74
C GLY A 43 -3.92 6.63 1.78
N ASP A 44 -3.06 5.62 1.74
CA ASP A 44 -3.08 4.44 2.61
C ASP A 44 -1.64 3.91 2.79
N GLY A 45 -1.47 2.71 3.35
CA GLY A 45 -0.14 2.11 3.57
C GLY A 45 0.61 1.79 2.28
N ASP A 46 -0.12 1.57 1.18
CA ASP A 46 0.42 1.21 -0.12
C ASP A 46 0.97 2.43 -0.90
N GLY A 47 0.32 3.59 -0.78
CA GLY A 47 0.85 4.84 -1.35
C GLY A 47 -0.07 6.06 -1.25
N PHE A 48 0.42 7.19 -1.75
CA PHE A 48 -0.38 8.39 -2.00
C PHE A 48 -0.88 8.37 -3.44
N HIS A 49 -2.19 8.22 -3.62
CA HIS A 49 -2.82 8.00 -4.92
C HIS A 49 -3.38 9.30 -5.49
N VAL A 50 -3.03 9.59 -6.75
CA VAL A 50 -3.68 10.62 -7.57
C VAL A 50 -4.74 9.92 -8.40
N LEU A 51 -6.01 10.29 -8.24
CA LEU A 51 -7.16 9.68 -8.93
C LEU A 51 -7.75 10.68 -9.93
N VAL A 52 -8.13 10.20 -11.11
CA VAL A 52 -8.73 11.02 -12.17
C VAL A 52 -9.91 10.31 -12.85
N ALA A 53 -10.83 11.11 -13.39
CA ALA A 53 -11.99 10.64 -14.13
C ALA A 53 -12.29 11.62 -15.26
N ASP A 54 -12.24 11.13 -16.50
CA ASP A 54 -12.41 11.92 -17.71
C ASP A 54 -13.90 12.02 -18.09
N ALA A 55 -14.35 13.21 -18.49
CA ALA A 55 -15.75 13.41 -18.88
C ALA A 55 -16.13 12.52 -20.05
N GLY A 56 -15.29 12.41 -21.09
CA GLY A 56 -15.52 11.53 -22.25
C GLY A 56 -15.78 10.06 -21.92
N ASP A 57 -15.34 9.60 -20.74
CA ASP A 57 -15.52 8.23 -20.24
C ASP A 57 -16.65 8.13 -19.20
N GLY A 58 -17.50 9.15 -19.10
CA GLY A 58 -18.62 9.21 -18.15
C GLY A 58 -18.16 9.43 -16.72
N TYR A 59 -16.97 10.01 -16.52
CA TYR A 59 -16.28 10.13 -15.24
C TYR A 59 -16.02 8.79 -14.55
N ALA A 60 -15.71 7.74 -15.32
CA ALA A 60 -15.15 6.52 -14.75
C ALA A 60 -13.76 6.77 -14.15
N TRP A 61 -13.54 6.35 -12.90
CA TRP A 61 -12.32 6.65 -12.15
C TRP A 61 -11.18 5.69 -12.45
N ARG A 62 -9.96 6.25 -12.54
CA ARG A 62 -8.69 5.52 -12.58
C ARG A 62 -7.65 6.20 -11.70
N THR A 63 -6.67 5.43 -11.22
CA THR A 63 -5.49 5.95 -10.53
C THR A 63 -4.51 6.49 -11.57
N ALA A 64 -4.23 7.80 -11.59
CA ALA A 64 -3.19 8.41 -12.40
C ALA A 64 -1.79 8.00 -11.93
N ALA A 65 -1.52 8.05 -10.62
CA ALA A 65 -0.24 7.68 -10.02
C ALA A 65 -0.42 7.18 -8.58
N THR A 66 0.47 6.28 -8.14
CA THR A 66 0.66 5.92 -6.74
C THR A 66 2.08 6.28 -6.32
N LEU A 67 2.21 7.19 -5.37
CA LEU A 67 3.47 7.77 -4.91
C LEU A 67 3.85 7.19 -3.54
N SER A 68 5.04 6.58 -3.46
CA SER A 68 5.63 6.09 -2.21
C SER A 68 7.16 6.08 -2.31
N GLU A 69 7.83 6.01 -1.16
CA GLU A 69 9.28 5.82 -1.06
C GLU A 69 9.56 4.50 -0.35
N PRO A 70 10.31 3.58 -0.95
CA PRO A 70 10.51 2.28 -0.33
C PRO A 70 11.53 2.36 0.82
N GLY A 71 11.31 1.52 1.84
CA GLY A 71 12.05 1.55 3.11
C GLY A 71 11.54 2.55 4.15
N PHE A 72 10.37 3.16 3.94
CA PHE A 72 9.62 3.85 4.98
C PHE A 72 8.41 3.02 5.40
N ASP A 73 8.40 2.58 6.65
CA ASP A 73 7.24 1.93 7.25
C ASP A 73 6.20 3.01 7.61
N THR A 74 5.14 3.18 6.80
CA THR A 74 3.98 4.06 7.12
C THR A 74 2.61 3.37 7.09
N ASP A 75 1.68 3.75 7.98
CA ASP A 75 0.28 3.28 7.96
C ASP A 75 -0.51 4.01 6.87
N ARG A 76 0.01 5.18 6.50
CA ARG A 76 -0.62 6.05 5.53
C ARG A 76 0.40 6.96 4.90
N TRP A 77 0.39 7.01 3.59
CA TRP A 77 0.96 8.12 2.84
C TRP A 77 -0.04 9.27 2.81
N ILE A 78 0.45 10.46 3.15
CA ILE A 78 -0.33 11.69 3.14
C ILE A 78 0.30 12.66 2.16
N GLY A 79 -0.46 13.68 1.74
CA GLY A 79 0.08 14.68 0.84
C GLY A 79 -0.91 15.76 0.49
N ASN A 80 -0.42 16.70 -0.31
CA ASN A 80 -1.20 17.74 -0.96
C ASN A 80 -0.88 17.71 -2.46
N ALA A 81 -1.86 18.05 -3.29
CA ALA A 81 -1.66 18.16 -4.73
C ALA A 81 -2.42 19.36 -5.30
N CYS A 82 -1.94 19.89 -6.41
CA CYS A 82 -2.68 20.85 -7.22
C CYS A 82 -2.47 20.57 -8.71
N VAL A 83 -3.47 20.87 -9.53
CA VAL A 83 -3.46 20.68 -10.98
C VAL A 83 -3.08 21.98 -11.67
N THR A 84 -2.18 21.90 -12.66
CA THR A 84 -1.69 23.07 -13.41
C THR A 84 -2.68 23.56 -14.45
N GLY A 85 -2.41 24.72 -15.03
CA GLY A 85 -3.30 25.43 -15.96
C GLY A 85 -3.74 24.61 -17.18
N SER A 86 -2.90 23.70 -17.67
CA SER A 86 -3.25 22.79 -18.76
C SER A 86 -4.34 21.78 -18.38
N GLY A 87 -4.47 21.43 -17.10
CA GLY A 87 -5.27 20.30 -16.65
C GLY A 87 -4.61 18.93 -16.87
N ASP A 88 -3.39 18.90 -17.44
CA ASP A 88 -2.69 17.66 -17.78
C ASP A 88 -1.67 17.21 -16.72
N ARG A 89 -1.28 18.09 -15.78
CA ARG A 89 -0.28 17.79 -14.77
C ARG A 89 -0.77 18.13 -13.36
N ALA A 90 -0.39 17.29 -12.40
CA ALA A 90 -0.49 17.59 -10.99
C ALA A 90 0.91 17.72 -10.38
N VAL A 91 1.11 18.75 -9.57
CA VAL A 91 2.27 18.86 -8.67
C VAL A 91 1.86 18.30 -7.33
N VAL A 92 2.66 17.38 -6.78
CA VAL A 92 2.33 16.62 -5.59
C VAL A 92 3.45 16.73 -4.57
N VAL A 93 3.08 16.94 -3.31
CA VAL A 93 3.97 16.85 -2.15
C VAL A 93 3.42 15.76 -1.23
N TYR A 94 4.21 14.72 -0.93
CA TYR A 94 3.74 13.55 -0.17
C TYR A 94 4.81 13.04 0.82
N ALA A 95 4.37 12.35 1.86
CA ALA A 95 5.25 11.75 2.87
C ALA A 95 4.52 10.68 3.71
N PRO A 96 5.25 9.87 4.50
CA PRO A 96 4.69 9.13 5.61
C PRO A 96 3.93 10.03 6.59
N ARG A 97 2.78 9.58 7.12
CA ARG A 97 1.99 10.33 8.11
C ARG A 97 2.82 10.74 9.33
N THR A 98 3.74 9.89 9.76
CA THR A 98 4.60 10.09 10.94
C THR A 98 5.51 11.32 10.80
N PHE A 99 5.80 11.78 9.58
CA PHE A 99 6.58 13.01 9.36
C PHE A 99 5.89 14.25 9.94
N THR A 100 4.58 14.18 10.21
CA THR A 100 3.84 15.26 10.88
C THR A 100 4.09 15.37 12.38
N ASN A 101 4.91 14.47 12.95
CA ASN A 101 5.31 14.50 14.36
C ASN A 101 6.65 15.22 14.57
N GLU A 102 7.47 15.40 13.53
CA GLU A 102 8.82 15.96 13.69
C GLU A 102 8.95 17.32 12.99
N PRO A 103 9.42 18.39 13.67
CA PRO A 103 9.57 19.73 13.10
C PRO A 103 10.32 19.79 11.76
N ASP A 104 11.47 19.12 11.69
CA ASP A 104 12.30 19.13 10.48
C ASP A 104 11.63 18.39 9.32
N LEU A 105 11.01 17.24 9.61
CA LEU A 105 10.32 16.42 8.61
C LEU A 105 9.05 17.11 8.09
N THR A 106 8.30 17.79 8.95
CA THR A 106 7.08 18.49 8.52
C THR A 106 7.39 19.76 7.74
N GLY A 107 8.47 20.47 8.07
CA GLY A 107 8.85 21.71 7.39
C GLY A 107 9.64 21.50 6.09
N ARG A 108 10.41 20.40 5.99
CA ARG A 108 11.35 20.17 4.86
C ARG A 108 11.49 18.70 4.45
N GLY A 109 10.60 17.79 4.88
CA GLY A 109 10.70 16.36 4.58
C GLY A 109 9.73 15.81 3.54
N GLY A 110 8.80 16.62 3.01
CA GLY A 110 7.87 16.17 1.98
C GLY A 110 8.54 15.92 0.64
N PHE A 111 8.42 14.70 0.12
CA PHE A 111 8.84 14.33 -1.24
C PHE A 111 8.00 15.07 -2.26
N THR A 112 8.59 15.43 -3.39
CA THR A 112 7.89 16.21 -4.42
C THR A 112 7.95 15.54 -5.79
N ALA A 113 6.85 15.62 -6.54
CA ALA A 113 6.73 15.00 -7.85
C ALA A 113 5.80 15.79 -8.77
N VAL A 114 6.03 15.65 -10.08
CA VAL A 114 5.08 16.06 -11.12
C VAL A 114 4.48 14.80 -11.74
N VAL A 115 3.15 14.74 -11.78
CA VAL A 115 2.37 13.63 -12.32
C VAL A 115 1.65 14.09 -13.58
N HIS A 116 1.90 13.44 -14.71
CA HIS A 116 1.12 13.65 -15.93
C HIS A 116 -0.17 12.82 -15.86
N LEU A 117 -1.31 13.48 -15.76
CA LEU A 117 -2.62 12.90 -15.38
C LEU A 117 -3.21 11.95 -16.43
N THR A 118 -2.84 12.10 -17.71
CA THR A 118 -3.29 11.20 -18.78
C THR A 118 -2.43 9.95 -18.87
N SER A 119 -1.10 10.10 -18.84
CA SER A 119 -0.18 8.96 -19.02
C SER A 119 0.10 8.20 -17.72
N GLY A 120 -0.04 8.89 -16.57
CA GLY A 120 0.39 8.45 -15.25
C GLY A 120 1.89 8.57 -15.02
N GLU A 121 2.63 9.26 -15.89
CA GLU A 121 4.07 9.42 -15.76
C GLU A 121 4.41 10.29 -14.55
N VAL A 122 5.29 9.79 -13.69
CA VAL A 122 5.77 10.49 -12.51
C VAL A 122 7.22 10.92 -12.73
N THR A 123 7.48 12.21 -12.52
CA THR A 123 8.84 12.78 -12.40
C THR A 123 9.04 13.24 -10.96
N LYS A 124 9.84 12.50 -10.18
CA LYS A 124 10.21 12.91 -8.82
C LYS A 124 11.27 14.00 -8.87
N LEU A 125 11.11 15.05 -8.07
CA LEU A 125 11.98 16.22 -8.08
C LEU A 125 13.05 16.09 -7.00
N PRO A 126 14.28 16.61 -7.23
CA PRO A 126 15.38 16.51 -6.30
C PRO A 126 15.31 17.53 -5.16
N VAL A 127 14.11 17.76 -4.63
CA VAL A 127 13.86 18.74 -3.57
C VAL A 127 12.78 18.25 -2.62
N HIS A 128 13.06 18.37 -1.32
CA HIS A 128 12.07 18.14 -0.28
C HIS A 128 11.49 19.46 0.21
N THR A 129 10.21 19.45 0.56
CA THR A 129 9.44 20.67 0.84
C THR A 129 8.54 20.48 2.05
N SER A 130 7.87 21.55 2.46
CA SER A 130 6.95 21.49 3.61
C SER A 130 5.71 20.64 3.28
N LEU A 131 5.20 19.92 4.28
CA LEU A 131 3.90 19.24 4.19
C LEU A 131 2.72 20.19 4.44
N ALA A 132 2.92 21.48 4.70
CA ALA A 132 1.84 22.41 5.01
C ALA A 132 0.74 22.43 3.93
N TYR A 133 -0.52 22.63 4.34
CA TYR A 133 -1.71 22.48 3.49
C TYR A 133 -1.71 23.31 2.21
N PHE A 134 -0.87 24.34 2.16
CA PHE A 134 -0.79 25.31 1.10
C PHE A 134 0.33 25.01 0.08
N ASN A 135 1.11 23.95 0.31
CA ASN A 135 2.19 23.51 -0.56
C ASN A 135 1.79 22.18 -1.21
N PRO A 136 1.80 22.04 -2.55
CA PRO A 136 2.22 23.02 -3.56
C PRO A 136 1.15 24.09 -3.85
N GLY A 137 1.59 25.27 -4.30
CA GLY A 137 0.69 26.32 -4.80
C GLY A 137 0.71 26.39 -6.34
N CYS A 138 -0.42 26.13 -6.99
CA CYS A 138 -0.56 26.22 -8.45
C CYS A 138 -1.21 27.54 -8.89
N GLY A 139 -0.73 28.07 -10.02
CA GLY A 139 -1.32 29.22 -10.71
C GLY A 139 -2.23 28.80 -11.87
N THR A 140 -2.51 29.73 -12.77
CA THR A 140 -3.33 29.50 -13.97
C THR A 140 -2.55 28.98 -15.18
N GLY A 141 -1.24 28.74 -15.03
CA GLY A 141 -0.35 28.19 -16.07
C GLY A 141 0.35 26.92 -15.62
N GLU A 142 1.46 26.56 -16.28
CA GLU A 142 2.26 25.37 -15.95
C GLU A 142 3.26 25.60 -14.79
N THR A 143 3.20 26.77 -14.15
CA THR A 143 4.06 27.10 -13.01
C THR A 143 3.37 26.78 -11.69
N ALA A 144 4.11 26.13 -10.79
CA ALA A 144 3.75 25.95 -9.39
C ALA A 144 4.83 26.58 -8.50
N VAL A 145 4.50 26.81 -7.23
CA VAL A 145 5.46 27.21 -6.20
C VAL A 145 5.53 26.13 -5.14
N LEU A 146 6.74 25.66 -4.90
CA LEU A 146 7.11 24.75 -3.82
C LEU A 146 7.67 25.57 -2.65
N THR A 147 7.23 25.29 -1.42
CA THR A 147 7.63 26.04 -0.22
C THR A 147 8.44 25.18 0.74
N GLN A 148 9.59 25.69 1.19
CA GLN A 148 10.33 25.16 2.33
C GLN A 148 10.19 26.14 3.51
N GLU A 149 9.56 25.68 4.59
CA GLU A 149 9.35 26.50 5.79
C GLU A 149 10.66 26.59 6.62
N GLY A 150 10.80 27.67 7.40
CA GLY A 150 11.68 27.68 8.58
C GLY A 150 11.10 26.76 9.67
N THR A 151 11.96 26.13 10.48
CA THR A 151 11.52 25.20 11.54
C THR A 151 11.23 25.99 12.83
N GLU A 152 12.00 25.80 13.89
CA GLU A 152 11.94 26.66 15.08
C GLU A 152 12.70 27.98 14.89
N ASP A 153 13.60 28.01 13.90
CA ASP A 153 14.21 29.21 13.37
C ASP A 153 13.33 29.76 12.21
N LEU A 154 12.50 30.74 12.56
CA LEU A 154 11.56 31.38 11.63
C LEU A 154 12.23 32.40 10.70
N GLY A 155 13.57 32.46 10.66
CA GLY A 155 14.27 33.50 9.94
C GLY A 155 13.93 33.56 8.45
N ARG A 156 13.63 32.47 7.74
CA ARG A 156 13.35 32.54 6.29
C ARG A 156 12.37 31.49 5.78
N THR A 157 11.53 31.88 4.83
CA THR A 157 10.78 30.97 3.94
C THR A 157 11.46 30.92 2.59
N ARG A 158 11.74 29.71 2.10
CA ARG A 158 12.33 29.52 0.77
C ARG A 158 11.25 29.09 -0.22
N LEU A 159 11.10 29.87 -1.30
CA LEU A 159 10.15 29.63 -2.38
C LEU A 159 10.89 29.13 -3.62
N LEU A 160 10.37 28.07 -4.25
CA LEU A 160 10.92 27.45 -5.44
C LEU A 160 9.84 27.47 -6.52
N GLU A 161 10.01 28.32 -7.54
CA GLU A 161 9.19 28.21 -8.75
C GLU A 161 9.53 26.91 -9.46
N LEU A 162 8.50 26.13 -9.78
CA LEU A 162 8.57 24.88 -10.52
C LEU A 162 7.87 25.08 -11.86
N ASP A 163 8.60 24.85 -12.95
CA ASP A 163 7.99 24.60 -14.24
C ASP A 163 7.56 23.14 -14.29
N ALA A 164 6.25 22.89 -14.21
CA ALA A 164 5.71 21.54 -14.21
C ALA A 164 5.82 20.85 -15.57
N ALA A 165 5.91 21.60 -16.67
CA ALA A 165 6.03 21.01 -18.00
C ALA A 165 7.41 20.36 -18.21
N SER A 166 8.46 21.01 -17.69
CA SER A 166 9.84 20.49 -17.72
C SER A 166 10.27 19.76 -16.44
N ALA A 167 9.47 19.83 -15.38
CA ALA A 167 9.78 19.32 -14.04
C ALA A 167 11.11 19.89 -13.48
N THR A 168 11.36 21.19 -13.71
CA THR A 168 12.58 21.87 -13.25
C THR A 168 12.27 23.01 -12.29
N THR A 169 13.10 23.15 -11.26
CA THR A 169 13.00 24.24 -10.28
C THR A 169 13.91 25.40 -10.67
N ALA A 170 13.40 26.62 -10.49
CA ALA A 170 14.19 27.84 -10.57
C ALA A 170 15.12 27.98 -9.34
N ALA A 171 16.00 28.98 -9.40
CA ALA A 171 16.81 29.36 -8.23
C ALA A 171 15.90 29.67 -7.03
N PRO A 172 16.23 29.20 -5.81
CA PRO A 172 15.41 29.46 -4.64
C PRO A 172 15.32 30.96 -4.33
N ILE A 173 14.11 31.43 -4.02
CA ILE A 173 13.83 32.78 -3.54
C ILE A 173 13.70 32.71 -2.02
N ASP A 174 14.72 33.17 -1.31
CA ASP A 174 14.66 33.30 0.14
C ASP A 174 13.91 34.57 0.51
N VAL A 175 12.75 34.40 1.13
CA VAL A 175 11.96 35.49 1.66
C VAL A 175 12.13 35.51 3.18
N PRO A 176 12.45 36.68 3.74
CA PRO A 176 12.45 36.87 5.18
C PRO A 176 11.12 36.37 5.81
N GLY A 177 11.19 35.44 6.75
CA GLY A 177 10.10 35.21 7.72
C GLY A 177 9.15 34.11 7.29
N GLN A 178 8.03 33.93 8.01
CA GLN A 178 7.05 32.89 7.68
C GLN A 178 6.03 33.39 6.65
N LEU A 179 6.17 32.96 5.39
CA LEU A 179 5.18 33.17 4.34
C LEU A 179 4.38 31.88 4.13
N THR A 180 3.08 32.02 3.87
CA THR A 180 2.21 30.87 3.56
C THR A 180 1.47 31.07 2.25
N SER A 181 0.93 29.98 1.70
CA SER A 181 0.04 30.03 0.52
C SER A 181 0.63 30.76 -0.69
N ALA A 182 1.94 30.58 -0.91
CA ALA A 182 2.63 31.09 -2.09
C ALA A 182 1.98 30.51 -3.37
N THR A 183 1.48 31.39 -4.21
CA THR A 183 0.70 31.09 -5.42
C THR A 183 1.32 31.85 -6.59
N PRO A 184 1.73 31.18 -7.67
CA PRO A 184 2.26 31.87 -8.83
C PRO A 184 1.14 32.59 -9.58
N THR A 185 1.46 33.77 -10.10
CA THR A 185 0.61 34.60 -10.96
C THR A 185 1.41 34.99 -12.21
N ARG A 186 0.76 35.55 -13.22
CA ARG A 186 1.45 36.10 -14.41
C ARG A 186 2.53 37.13 -14.07
N ASP A 187 2.35 37.83 -12.95
CA ASP A 187 3.16 38.97 -12.54
C ASP A 187 4.23 38.60 -11.48
N GLY A 188 4.35 37.31 -11.12
CA GLY A 188 5.25 36.80 -10.08
C GLY A 188 4.51 36.02 -8.99
N ILE A 189 5.15 35.80 -7.85
CA ILE A 189 4.54 35.03 -6.74
C ILE A 189 3.73 35.96 -5.85
N VAL A 190 2.53 35.51 -5.46
CA VAL A 190 1.72 36.14 -4.41
C VAL A 190 1.64 35.21 -3.21
N ALA A 191 1.79 35.74 -2.00
CA ALA A 191 1.78 34.96 -0.77
C ALA A 191 1.02 35.68 0.35
N ALA A 192 0.58 34.92 1.35
CA ALA A 192 0.06 35.45 2.60
C ALA A 192 1.22 35.82 3.53
N ASP A 193 1.13 37.03 4.08
CA ASP A 193 2.08 37.57 5.05
C ASP A 193 1.28 38.36 6.11
N LEU A 194 1.25 37.87 7.34
CA LEU A 194 0.62 38.52 8.50
C LEU A 194 -0.85 38.92 8.35
N ASN A 195 -1.17 40.16 7.99
CA ASN A 195 -2.54 40.61 7.74
C ASN A 195 -2.68 41.21 6.34
N MET A 196 -1.89 40.70 5.41
CA MET A 196 -1.88 41.15 4.04
C MET A 196 -1.56 40.04 3.06
N LEU A 197 -1.93 40.32 1.83
CA LEU A 197 -1.47 39.62 0.65
C LEU A 197 -0.29 40.42 0.09
N VAL A 198 0.83 39.75 -0.17
CA VAL A 198 2.05 40.38 -0.70
C VAL A 198 2.43 39.77 -2.04
N LYS A 199 3.02 40.59 -2.90
CA LYS A 199 3.73 40.14 -4.10
C LYS A 199 5.21 40.00 -3.76
N VAL A 200 5.82 38.88 -4.14
CA VAL A 200 7.22 38.54 -3.90
C VAL A 200 8.00 38.68 -5.20
N GLY A 201 9.03 39.52 -5.18
CA GLY A 201 9.99 39.68 -6.28
C GLY A 201 11.04 38.57 -6.31
N LYS A 202 11.74 38.42 -7.44
CA LYS A 202 12.82 37.42 -7.60
C LYS A 202 14.02 37.64 -6.66
N ASP A 203 14.15 38.83 -6.10
CA ASP A 203 15.16 39.20 -5.09
C ASP A 203 14.68 38.96 -3.65
N GLY A 204 13.51 38.34 -3.46
CA GLY A 204 12.90 38.10 -2.14
C GLY A 204 12.22 39.31 -1.52
N LYS A 205 12.23 40.49 -2.18
CA LYS A 205 11.53 41.67 -1.67
C LYS A 205 10.02 41.54 -1.84
N ARG A 206 9.28 42.08 -0.87
CA ARG A 206 7.81 42.07 -0.87
C ARG A 206 7.22 43.44 -1.11
N SER A 207 6.12 43.48 -1.83
CA SER A 207 5.26 44.65 -1.94
C SER A 207 3.83 44.28 -1.56
N ARG A 208 3.17 45.13 -0.78
CA ARG A 208 1.77 44.93 -0.38
C ARG A 208 0.85 44.93 -1.61
N LEU A 209 0.01 43.90 -1.71
CA LEU A 209 -1.02 43.78 -2.74
C LEU A 209 -2.42 44.09 -2.18
N ALA A 210 -2.78 43.52 -1.03
CA ALA A 210 -4.06 43.77 -0.36
C ALA A 210 -3.91 43.72 1.17
N LYS A 211 -4.77 44.43 1.90
CA LYS A 211 -4.89 44.28 3.36
C LYS A 211 -6.03 43.32 3.68
N ALA A 212 -5.82 42.50 4.71
CA ALA A 212 -6.79 41.56 5.26
C ALA A 212 -6.95 41.81 6.77
N SER A 213 -7.96 41.20 7.38
CA SER A 213 -8.21 41.24 8.82
C SER A 213 -7.25 40.31 9.59
N SER A 214 -6.81 39.21 8.97
CA SER A 214 -5.81 38.27 9.49
C SER A 214 -4.98 37.62 8.37
N VAL A 215 -4.18 36.59 8.65
CA VAL A 215 -3.37 35.90 7.63
C VAL A 215 -4.30 35.30 6.59
N PRO A 216 -4.26 35.78 5.33
CA PRO A 216 -5.08 35.20 4.28
C PRO A 216 -4.78 33.71 4.11
N HIS A 217 -5.80 32.91 3.80
CA HIS A 217 -5.63 31.49 3.50
C HIS A 217 -6.42 31.11 2.25
N ARG A 218 -6.12 29.91 1.72
CA ARG A 218 -6.69 29.40 0.47
C ARG A 218 -6.57 30.42 -0.67
N ILE A 219 -5.35 30.88 -0.96
CA ILE A 219 -5.10 31.86 -2.04
C ILE A 219 -5.18 31.17 -3.40
N ARG A 220 -5.85 31.79 -4.38
CA ARG A 220 -5.95 31.32 -5.77
C ARG A 220 -5.79 32.48 -6.75
N ALA A 221 -5.00 32.29 -7.79
CA ALA A 221 -4.98 33.18 -8.95
C ALA A 221 -6.19 32.88 -9.84
N ASP A 222 -6.84 33.92 -10.37
CA ASP A 222 -7.88 33.78 -11.38
C ASP A 222 -7.38 34.13 -12.79
N ALA A 223 -8.12 33.67 -13.80
CA ALA A 223 -7.74 33.79 -15.21
C ALA A 223 -7.59 35.25 -15.68
N ASP A 224 -8.30 36.18 -15.05
CA ASP A 224 -8.26 37.61 -15.39
C ASP A 224 -7.02 38.32 -14.80
N GLY A 225 -6.18 37.60 -14.05
CA GLY A 225 -5.00 38.14 -13.38
C GLY A 225 -5.27 38.66 -11.97
N GLY A 226 -6.45 38.36 -11.40
CA GLY A 226 -6.80 38.68 -10.02
C GLY A 226 -6.34 37.59 -9.06
N VAL A 227 -6.40 37.91 -7.76
CA VAL A 227 -6.14 36.94 -6.70
C VAL A 227 -7.33 36.90 -5.74
N VAL A 228 -7.88 35.71 -5.56
CA VAL A 228 -8.97 35.42 -4.63
C VAL A 228 -8.40 34.75 -3.38
N PHE A 229 -8.84 35.19 -2.21
CA PHE A 229 -8.38 34.66 -0.92
C PHE A 229 -9.49 34.69 0.13
N VAL A 230 -9.35 33.85 1.15
CA VAL A 230 -10.22 33.85 2.31
C VAL A 230 -9.58 34.68 3.43
N ASP A 231 -10.26 35.77 3.78
CA ASP A 231 -9.97 36.60 4.94
C ASP A 231 -10.78 36.12 6.15
N ARG A 232 -10.23 36.21 7.35
CA ARG A 232 -10.87 35.79 8.59
C ARG A 232 -11.02 36.97 9.55
N GLU A 233 -12.21 37.09 10.12
CA GLU A 233 -12.53 38.01 11.21
C GLU A 233 -13.35 37.27 12.27
N GLY A 234 -12.72 36.94 13.41
CA GLY A 234 -13.32 36.09 14.43
C GLY A 234 -13.63 34.67 13.91
N ASP A 235 -14.91 34.32 13.90
CA ASP A 235 -15.49 33.07 13.39
C ASP A 235 -16.14 33.23 12.01
N ARG A 236 -15.97 34.39 11.37
CA ARG A 236 -16.44 34.65 10.00
C ARG A 236 -15.31 34.53 8.98
N ALA A 237 -15.66 34.00 7.81
CA ALA A 237 -14.86 34.04 6.59
C ALA A 237 -15.44 35.10 5.63
N THR A 238 -14.56 35.89 5.04
CA THR A 238 -14.87 36.83 3.96
C THR A 238 -14.00 36.48 2.76
N VAL A 239 -14.61 36.02 1.67
CA VAL A 239 -13.91 35.76 0.41
C VAL A 239 -13.73 37.08 -0.31
N ARG A 240 -12.48 37.45 -0.60
CA ARG A 240 -12.10 38.69 -1.25
C ARG A 240 -11.34 38.41 -2.54
N ARG A 241 -11.51 39.28 -3.53
CA ARG A 241 -10.70 39.32 -4.75
C ARG A 241 -9.93 40.63 -4.79
N VAL A 242 -8.66 40.59 -5.15
CA VAL A 242 -7.86 41.77 -5.47
C VAL A 242 -7.43 41.73 -6.94
N HIS A 243 -7.64 42.84 -7.65
CA HIS A 243 -7.19 43.05 -9.02
C HIS A 243 -6.83 44.53 -9.17
N ASP A 244 -5.69 44.86 -9.79
CA ASP A 244 -5.19 46.23 -9.93
C ASP A 244 -5.25 47.04 -8.61
N THR A 245 -4.82 46.43 -7.49
CA THR A 245 -4.87 46.99 -6.11
C THR A 245 -6.28 47.23 -5.53
N LYS A 246 -7.35 47.04 -6.31
CA LYS A 246 -8.73 47.15 -5.85
C LYS A 246 -9.16 45.83 -5.22
N THR A 247 -9.60 45.88 -3.97
CA THR A 247 -10.14 44.72 -3.25
C THR A 247 -11.67 44.74 -3.24
N THR A 248 -12.31 43.65 -3.65
CA THR A 248 -13.77 43.47 -3.65
C THR A 248 -14.16 42.26 -2.82
N THR A 249 -15.22 42.37 -2.03
CA THR A 249 -15.81 41.23 -1.31
C THR A 249 -16.70 40.44 -2.26
N LEU A 250 -16.48 39.12 -2.31
CA LEU A 250 -17.26 38.20 -3.14
C LEU A 250 -18.35 37.50 -2.33
N ALA A 251 -18.01 37.02 -1.13
CA ALA A 251 -18.94 36.35 -0.24
C ALA A 251 -18.52 36.46 1.22
N THR A 252 -19.48 36.26 2.13
CA THR A 252 -19.21 36.07 3.56
C THR A 252 -19.96 34.87 4.09
N GLY A 253 -19.42 34.20 5.10
CA GLY A 253 -20.02 33.02 5.73
C GLY A 253 -19.32 32.66 7.03
N GLY A 254 -19.72 31.54 7.63
CA GLY A 254 -18.99 30.97 8.77
C GLY A 254 -17.62 30.44 8.35
N LEU A 255 -16.59 30.70 9.16
CA LEU A 255 -15.19 30.34 8.87
C LEU A 255 -15.02 28.85 8.54
N ARG A 256 -15.71 27.97 9.26
CA ARG A 256 -15.65 26.52 9.06
C ARG A 256 -16.55 25.99 7.93
N ASN A 257 -17.31 26.87 7.26
CA ASN A 257 -18.34 26.48 6.29
C ASN A 257 -18.07 27.01 4.88
N LEU A 258 -17.20 28.00 4.72
CA LEU A 258 -16.95 28.69 3.45
C LEU A 258 -15.47 28.57 3.06
N GLY A 259 -15.21 28.08 1.85
CA GLY A 259 -13.89 27.96 1.25
C GLY A 259 -13.88 28.42 -0.20
N ILE A 260 -12.73 28.23 -0.86
CA ILE A 260 -12.59 28.40 -2.31
C ILE A 260 -11.77 27.26 -2.94
N ALA A 261 -12.03 27.01 -4.22
CA ALA A 261 -11.27 26.10 -5.09
C ALA A 261 -11.16 26.70 -6.50
N SER A 262 -10.27 26.19 -7.34
CA SER A 262 -10.10 26.68 -8.72
C SER A 262 -10.09 25.53 -9.73
N SER A 263 -10.64 25.78 -10.91
CA SER A 263 -10.42 24.91 -12.08
C SER A 263 -9.01 25.16 -12.65
N ALA A 264 -8.54 24.26 -13.52
CA ALA A 264 -7.27 24.45 -14.24
C ALA A 264 -7.31 25.72 -15.11
N GLN A 265 -8.46 26.04 -15.68
CA GLN A 265 -8.67 27.24 -16.50
C GLN A 265 -8.65 28.56 -15.71
N GLY A 266 -8.47 28.53 -14.38
CA GLY A 266 -8.39 29.73 -13.55
C GLY A 266 -9.73 30.32 -13.14
N THR A 267 -10.83 29.57 -13.25
CA THR A 267 -12.12 29.96 -12.66
C THR A 267 -12.12 29.62 -11.18
N VAL A 268 -12.43 30.58 -10.31
CA VAL A 268 -12.51 30.38 -8.86
C VAL A 268 -13.95 30.11 -8.42
N PHE A 269 -14.13 29.08 -7.61
CA PHE A 269 -15.40 28.61 -7.08
C PHE A 269 -15.49 28.91 -5.59
N LEU A 270 -16.64 29.41 -5.13
CA LEU A 270 -17.01 29.41 -3.72
C LEU A 270 -17.45 28.01 -3.33
N THR A 271 -16.79 27.42 -2.34
CA THR A 271 -17.09 26.07 -1.87
C THR A 271 -17.73 26.13 -0.49
N GLY A 272 -18.80 25.37 -0.26
CA GLY A 272 -19.53 25.34 1.00
C GLY A 272 -20.62 26.42 1.13
N LYS A 273 -20.99 26.75 2.38
CA LYS A 273 -22.14 27.60 2.68
C LYS A 273 -21.73 29.05 2.95
N ALA A 274 -22.17 29.96 2.07
CA ALA A 274 -22.11 31.40 2.29
C ALA A 274 -23.41 31.95 2.90
N ASP A 275 -23.29 32.90 3.82
CA ASP A 275 -24.44 33.67 4.35
C ASP A 275 -24.89 34.72 3.34
N GLN A 276 -23.92 35.34 2.65
CA GLN A 276 -24.14 36.38 1.65
C GLN A 276 -23.17 36.23 0.49
N VAL A 277 -23.67 36.37 -0.74
CA VAL A 277 -22.87 36.40 -1.98
C VAL A 277 -23.11 37.75 -2.66
N GLN A 278 -22.07 38.56 -2.79
CA GLN A 278 -22.14 39.93 -3.28
C GLN A 278 -21.82 40.04 -4.78
N ALA A 279 -21.01 39.13 -5.33
CA ALA A 279 -20.64 39.12 -6.74
C ALA A 279 -20.74 37.70 -7.32
N ARG A 280 -21.93 37.34 -7.84
CA ARG A 280 -22.14 36.02 -8.48
C ARG A 280 -21.44 35.88 -9.82
N ASP A 281 -21.32 36.97 -10.57
CA ASP A 281 -20.69 36.97 -11.90
C ASP A 281 -19.19 36.65 -11.83
N ALA A 282 -18.57 36.78 -10.65
CA ALA A 282 -17.15 36.53 -10.43
C ALA A 282 -16.84 35.12 -9.88
N VAL A 283 -17.83 34.37 -9.38
CA VAL A 283 -17.61 33.06 -8.72
C VAL A 283 -18.83 32.14 -8.75
N VAL A 284 -18.58 30.84 -8.95
CA VAL A 284 -19.61 29.79 -8.97
C VAL A 284 -19.71 29.12 -7.60
N LEU A 285 -20.91 28.76 -7.14
CA LEU A 285 -21.15 28.13 -5.83
C LEU A 285 -21.23 26.60 -5.88
N THR A 286 -20.74 25.96 -4.82
CA THR A 286 -20.80 24.51 -4.60
C THR A 286 -21.04 24.21 -3.11
N ASP A 287 -21.60 23.05 -2.76
CA ASP A 287 -22.12 22.82 -1.39
C ASP A 287 -21.12 22.22 -0.38
N ASP A 288 -19.94 21.76 -0.81
CA ASP A 288 -18.91 21.17 0.07
C ASP A 288 -17.65 22.04 0.07
N LYS A 289 -17.24 22.55 1.24
CA LYS A 289 -16.13 23.50 1.39
C LYS A 289 -14.77 22.95 0.96
N ASP A 290 -14.59 21.64 1.04
CA ASP A 290 -13.32 20.96 0.76
C ASP A 290 -13.36 20.19 -0.57
N ALA A 291 -14.42 20.37 -1.38
CA ALA A 291 -14.50 19.75 -2.69
C ALA A 291 -13.40 20.25 -3.64
N THR A 292 -12.89 19.32 -4.44
CA THR A 292 -12.02 19.58 -5.57
C THR A 292 -12.86 19.92 -6.79
N VAL A 293 -12.37 20.82 -7.64
CA VAL A 293 -13.05 21.25 -8.87
C VAL A 293 -12.34 20.59 -10.06
N SER A 294 -13.12 20.11 -11.04
CA SER A 294 -12.57 19.55 -12.27
C SER A 294 -11.82 20.58 -13.12
N THR A 295 -11.05 20.14 -14.12
CA THR A 295 -10.17 21.00 -14.93
C THR A 295 -10.88 22.18 -15.60
N THR A 296 -12.15 22.03 -15.99
CA THR A 296 -13.01 23.10 -16.51
C THR A 296 -14.06 23.58 -15.50
N GLY A 297 -14.24 22.85 -14.41
CA GLY A 297 -15.22 23.14 -13.36
C GLY A 297 -16.66 22.74 -13.69
N ARG A 298 -16.85 21.84 -14.66
CA ARG A 298 -18.16 21.23 -14.96
C ARG A 298 -18.67 20.38 -13.80
N VAL A 299 -17.78 19.73 -13.06
CA VAL A 299 -18.13 18.90 -11.89
C VAL A 299 -17.26 19.24 -10.69
N VAL A 300 -17.74 18.85 -9.52
CA VAL A 300 -17.03 18.92 -8.25
C VAL A 300 -16.95 17.55 -7.62
N VAL A 301 -15.84 17.29 -6.94
CA VAL A 301 -15.53 16.04 -6.29
C VAL A 301 -15.33 16.32 -4.80
N PRO A 302 -16.33 15.98 -3.95
CA PRO A 302 -16.13 15.98 -2.51
C PRO A 302 -14.94 15.09 -2.09
N PRO A 303 -14.37 15.31 -0.90
CA PRO A 303 -13.28 14.47 -0.39
C PRO A 303 -13.63 12.96 -0.42
N PRO A 304 -12.68 12.09 -0.82
CA PRO A 304 -12.91 10.65 -0.84
C PRO A 304 -13.30 10.10 0.54
N ARG A 305 -14.19 9.11 0.57
CA ARG A 305 -14.54 8.37 1.79
C ARG A 305 -14.02 6.94 1.68
N PRO A 306 -13.62 6.27 2.77
CA PRO A 306 -13.33 4.84 2.73
C PRO A 306 -14.54 4.06 2.20
N ALA A 307 -14.32 3.02 1.39
CA ALA A 307 -15.37 2.08 1.04
C ALA A 307 -15.75 1.20 2.25
N ASP A 308 -16.88 0.49 2.16
CA ASP A 308 -17.41 -0.30 3.29
C ASP A 308 -16.50 -1.48 3.68
N GLN A 309 -15.61 -1.90 2.77
CA GLN A 309 -14.61 -2.95 3.01
C GLN A 309 -13.27 -2.34 3.39
N LEU A 310 -12.85 -2.56 4.63
CA LEU A 310 -11.50 -2.28 5.10
C LEU A 310 -10.58 -3.44 4.69
N VAL A 311 -9.49 -3.11 4.00
CA VAL A 311 -8.48 -4.08 3.54
C VAL A 311 -7.32 -4.17 4.53
N THR A 312 -6.48 -5.19 4.42
CA THR A 312 -5.34 -5.32 5.35
C THR A 312 -4.37 -4.13 5.20
N PRO A 313 -3.57 -3.77 6.22
CA PRO A 313 -2.79 -2.54 6.22
C PRO A 313 -1.71 -2.41 5.12
N THR A 314 -1.37 -3.53 4.48
CA THR A 314 -0.41 -3.61 3.36
C THR A 314 -1.08 -3.52 1.98
N GLU A 315 -2.42 -3.46 1.92
CA GLU A 315 -3.19 -3.38 0.68
C GLU A 315 -3.73 -1.97 0.43
N ALA A 316 -3.82 -1.57 -0.84
CA ALA A 316 -4.44 -0.30 -1.22
C ALA A 316 -5.92 -0.25 -0.82
N GLN A 317 -6.30 0.77 -0.05
CA GLN A 317 -7.64 0.91 0.51
C GLN A 317 -8.63 1.41 -0.54
N PRO A 318 -9.72 0.67 -0.82
CA PRO A 318 -10.79 1.15 -1.69
C PRO A 318 -11.49 2.39 -1.11
N VAL A 319 -11.82 3.34 -1.97
CA VAL A 319 -12.49 4.60 -1.64
C VAL A 319 -13.78 4.80 -2.44
N LYS A 320 -14.80 5.38 -1.81
CA LYS A 320 -16.01 5.90 -2.47
C LYS A 320 -15.77 7.35 -2.91
N LEU A 321 -16.02 7.61 -4.18
CA LEU A 321 -15.87 8.91 -4.83
C LEU A 321 -17.21 9.38 -5.36
N THR A 322 -17.63 10.58 -4.95
CA THR A 322 -18.82 11.24 -5.49
C THR A 322 -18.39 12.26 -6.55
N VAL A 323 -19.07 12.29 -7.69
CA VAL A 323 -18.96 13.35 -8.69
C VAL A 323 -20.30 14.08 -8.75
N ARG A 324 -20.30 15.40 -8.57
CA ARG A 324 -21.51 16.22 -8.54
C ARG A 324 -21.46 17.34 -9.57
N VAL A 325 -22.57 17.58 -10.25
CA VAL A 325 -22.74 18.69 -11.18
C VAL A 325 -23.30 19.90 -10.43
N PRO A 326 -22.54 21.01 -10.28
CA PRO A 326 -23.01 22.17 -9.50
C PRO A 326 -24.31 22.76 -10.03
N ALA A 327 -24.46 22.85 -11.36
CA ALA A 327 -25.61 23.51 -12.00
C ALA A 327 -26.95 22.80 -11.78
N THR A 328 -26.95 21.46 -11.68
CA THR A 328 -28.17 20.65 -11.56
C THR A 328 -28.34 20.03 -10.18
N GLY A 329 -27.27 20.01 -9.37
CA GLY A 329 -27.22 19.31 -8.10
C GLY A 329 -27.13 17.78 -8.21
N ARG A 330 -27.25 17.20 -9.41
CA ARG A 330 -27.18 15.75 -9.64
C ARG A 330 -25.79 15.21 -9.35
N SER A 331 -25.72 13.97 -8.88
CA SER A 331 -24.46 13.31 -8.53
C SER A 331 -24.46 11.83 -8.88
N THR A 332 -23.27 11.27 -9.07
CA THR A 332 -23.01 9.84 -9.10
C THR A 332 -21.96 9.48 -8.05
N GLU A 333 -21.97 8.24 -7.56
CA GLU A 333 -20.95 7.72 -6.66
C GLU A 333 -20.37 6.43 -7.25
N SER A 334 -19.07 6.22 -7.04
CA SER A 334 -18.37 5.02 -7.50
C SER A 334 -17.37 4.56 -6.44
N SER A 335 -17.26 3.26 -6.26
CA SER A 335 -16.17 2.66 -5.47
C SER A 335 -14.96 2.47 -6.36
N VAL A 336 -13.78 2.87 -5.89
CA VAL A 336 -12.52 2.84 -6.62
C VAL A 336 -11.48 2.14 -5.75
N HIS A 337 -10.88 1.08 -6.30
CA HIS A 337 -9.72 0.45 -5.67
C HIS A 337 -8.44 0.99 -6.32
N PRO A 338 -7.55 1.67 -5.57
CA PRO A 338 -6.41 2.37 -6.17
C PRO A 338 -5.43 1.49 -6.96
N ALA A 339 -5.40 0.18 -6.71
CA ALA A 339 -4.52 -0.79 -7.38
C ALA A 339 -5.15 -1.52 -8.59
N ARG A 340 -6.46 -1.37 -8.86
CA ARG A 340 -7.15 -2.15 -9.92
C ARG A 340 -7.21 -1.42 -11.26
N ASN A 341 -7.75 -0.19 -11.30
CA ASN A 341 -7.82 0.62 -12.51
C ASN A 341 -6.71 1.67 -12.54
N VAL A 342 -5.50 1.25 -12.90
CA VAL A 342 -4.31 2.10 -12.86
C VAL A 342 -3.90 2.59 -14.25
N SER A 343 -3.56 3.87 -14.32
CA SER A 343 -2.95 4.47 -15.50
C SER A 343 -1.58 3.86 -15.68
N PRO A 344 -1.11 3.62 -16.90
CA PRO A 344 -0.19 2.50 -16.99
C PRO A 344 1.28 2.85 -16.70
N ASN A 345 1.56 4.11 -16.36
CA ASN A 345 2.81 4.53 -15.71
C ASN A 345 2.65 4.81 -14.19
N ALA A 346 1.50 4.53 -13.57
CA ALA A 346 1.18 4.95 -12.21
C ALA A 346 2.17 4.41 -11.15
N GLY A 347 2.80 3.26 -11.39
CA GLY A 347 3.78 2.63 -10.50
C GLY A 347 5.15 3.27 -10.53
N SER A 348 5.42 4.14 -11.51
CA SER A 348 6.65 4.94 -11.52
C SER A 348 6.73 5.90 -10.32
N GLY A 349 5.62 6.15 -9.63
CA GLY A 349 5.63 6.89 -8.37
C GLY A 349 6.24 6.14 -7.19
N ARG A 350 6.49 4.83 -7.31
CA ARG A 350 7.12 4.01 -6.26
C ARG A 350 8.63 3.88 -6.40
N THR A 351 9.20 4.23 -7.55
CA THR A 351 10.66 4.30 -7.70
C THR A 351 11.18 5.46 -6.87
N PRO A 352 12.28 5.34 -6.10
CA PRO A 352 12.64 6.35 -5.11
C PRO A 352 12.88 7.76 -5.67
N ALA A 353 12.73 8.78 -4.82
CA ALA A 353 13.01 10.18 -5.16
C ALA A 353 14.52 10.48 -5.19
N PRO A 354 15.00 11.34 -6.11
CA PRO A 354 16.39 11.79 -6.13
C PRO A 354 16.71 12.73 -4.95
N VAL A 355 17.75 12.46 -4.17
CA VAL A 355 18.20 13.31 -3.03
C VAL A 355 19.74 13.29 -2.94
N GLY A 356 20.43 14.31 -2.37
CA GLY A 356 21.85 14.48 -2.65
C GLY A 356 22.91 14.95 -1.62
N SER A 357 24.19 14.67 -1.99
CA SER A 357 25.55 14.85 -1.37
C SER A 357 25.80 14.24 0.01
N ALA A 358 27.02 13.91 0.48
CA ALA A 358 28.42 13.82 0.00
C ALA A 358 29.05 12.58 0.69
N PRO A 359 30.15 11.96 0.22
CA PRO A 359 30.66 10.73 0.83
C PRO A 359 31.40 11.03 2.14
N GLU A 360 30.82 10.65 3.26
CA GLU A 360 31.55 10.46 4.53
C GLU A 360 31.82 8.97 4.75
N SER A 361 32.94 8.69 5.42
CA SER A 361 33.48 7.34 5.64
C SER A 361 32.47 6.43 6.34
N ARG A 362 32.05 5.37 5.62
CA ARG A 362 31.13 4.35 6.13
C ARG A 362 31.89 3.31 6.94
N ALA A 363 31.32 2.87 8.06
CA ALA A 363 31.72 1.60 8.67
C ALA A 363 31.25 0.47 7.74
N ALA A 364 32.13 -0.45 7.37
CA ALA A 364 31.77 -1.58 6.53
C ALA A 364 30.89 -2.56 7.31
N GLY A 365 29.65 -2.74 6.88
CA GLY A 365 28.75 -3.75 7.44
C GLY A 365 29.08 -5.18 6.96
N SER A 366 28.35 -6.17 7.45
CA SER A 366 28.41 -7.53 6.92
C SER A 366 27.45 -7.72 5.73
N PRO A 367 27.88 -8.32 4.61
CA PRO A 367 27.01 -8.68 3.49
C PRO A 367 26.07 -9.85 3.81
N HIS A 368 26.28 -10.53 4.94
CA HIS A 368 25.59 -11.77 5.27
C HIS A 368 24.80 -11.74 6.58
N ASP A 369 25.14 -10.80 7.47
CA ASP A 369 24.47 -10.68 8.76
C ASP A 369 23.18 -9.87 8.61
N THR A 370 22.09 -10.37 9.17
CA THR A 370 20.83 -9.62 9.22
C THR A 370 20.87 -8.52 10.28
N VAL A 371 21.76 -8.63 11.28
CA VAL A 371 21.94 -7.63 12.33
C VAL A 371 23.09 -6.69 12.00
N GLU A 372 22.82 -5.38 11.99
CA GLU A 372 23.83 -4.36 11.72
C GLU A 372 24.64 -4.03 12.99
N ALA A 373 25.95 -4.29 12.97
CA ALA A 373 26.87 -3.97 14.07
C ALA A 373 27.16 -2.45 14.15
N GLU A 374 27.01 -1.77 13.02
CA GLU A 374 27.21 -0.35 12.82
C GLU A 374 26.01 0.52 13.22
N ARG A 375 24.88 -0.10 13.62
CA ARG A 375 23.64 0.60 14.03
C ARG A 375 23.83 1.60 15.17
N MET A 376 22.92 2.55 15.35
CA MET A 376 22.88 3.37 16.58
C MET A 376 21.81 2.92 17.56
N CYS A 377 20.71 2.36 17.07
CA CYS A 377 19.57 1.98 17.90
C CYS A 377 19.85 0.67 18.65
N SER A 378 19.42 0.62 19.91
CA SER A 378 19.73 -0.48 20.84
C SER A 378 19.21 -1.84 20.36
N VAL A 379 17.94 -1.90 19.98
CA VAL A 379 17.27 -3.11 19.51
C VAL A 379 17.33 -3.17 18.00
N ALA A 380 17.93 -4.24 17.48
CA ALA A 380 18.10 -4.41 16.05
C ALA A 380 16.77 -4.69 15.35
N ARG A 381 16.64 -4.24 14.10
CA ARG A 381 15.42 -4.42 13.30
C ARG A 381 15.27 -5.84 12.80
N ASN A 382 16.32 -6.39 12.20
CA ASN A 382 16.34 -7.68 11.53
C ASN A 382 17.09 -8.76 12.35
N ASP A 383 16.96 -8.71 13.68
CA ASP A 383 17.46 -9.78 14.54
C ASP A 383 16.42 -10.90 14.64
N PRO A 384 16.70 -12.12 14.16
CA PRO A 384 15.75 -13.22 14.20
C PRO A 384 15.42 -13.69 15.63
N ALA A 385 16.26 -13.36 16.62
CA ALA A 385 15.98 -13.63 18.03
C ALA A 385 15.04 -12.58 18.66
N VAL A 386 14.68 -11.52 17.91
CA VAL A 386 13.84 -10.43 18.38
C VAL A 386 12.68 -10.20 17.42
N GLN A 387 11.52 -10.77 17.76
CA GLN A 387 10.25 -10.42 17.13
C GLN A 387 9.33 -9.72 18.13
N VAL A 388 8.54 -8.79 17.62
CA VAL A 388 7.65 -7.93 18.41
C VAL A 388 6.21 -8.28 18.11
N TYR A 389 5.46 -8.63 19.15
CA TYR A 389 4.05 -8.93 19.05
C TYR A 389 3.24 -7.66 18.74
N GLN A 390 2.40 -7.71 17.71
CA GLN A 390 1.40 -6.67 17.46
C GLN A 390 0.13 -6.98 18.26
N PRO A 391 -0.17 -6.21 19.33
CA PRO A 391 -1.40 -6.40 20.08
C PRO A 391 -2.63 -6.02 19.25
N THR A 392 -3.75 -6.66 19.56
CA THR A 392 -5.06 -6.20 19.08
C THR A 392 -5.44 -4.86 19.72
N PRO A 393 -6.29 -4.04 19.07
CA PRO A 393 -6.73 -2.77 19.67
C PRO A 393 -7.38 -2.95 21.05
N ARG A 394 -8.04 -4.10 21.28
CA ARG A 394 -8.63 -4.49 22.55
C ARG A 394 -7.58 -4.69 23.66
N GLU A 395 -6.48 -5.35 23.34
CA GLU A 395 -5.35 -5.55 24.26
C GLU A 395 -4.67 -4.23 24.62
N VAL A 396 -4.52 -3.32 23.64
CA VAL A 396 -3.95 -1.98 23.86
C VAL A 396 -4.83 -1.15 24.79
N GLU A 397 -6.14 -1.10 24.57
CA GLU A 397 -7.07 -0.38 25.45
C GLU A 397 -7.11 -0.96 26.86
N TRP A 398 -7.13 -2.29 26.99
CA TRP A 398 -7.04 -2.95 28.29
C TRP A 398 -5.76 -2.55 29.03
N ALA A 399 -4.61 -2.60 28.35
CA ALA A 399 -3.34 -2.21 28.95
C ALA A 399 -3.36 -0.73 29.37
N ALA A 400 -3.85 0.17 28.51
CA ALA A 400 -3.99 1.59 28.83
C ALA A 400 -4.87 1.82 30.07
N ASN A 401 -6.02 1.15 30.16
CA ASN A 401 -6.97 1.28 31.27
C ASN A 401 -6.35 0.85 32.62
N TYR A 402 -5.50 -0.19 32.64
CA TYR A 402 -4.81 -0.61 33.86
C TYR A 402 -3.56 0.22 34.16
N ALA A 403 -2.84 0.67 33.13
CA ALA A 403 -1.60 1.42 33.27
C ALA A 403 -1.81 2.76 33.97
N VAL A 404 -2.86 3.50 33.61
CA VAL A 404 -3.14 4.82 34.21
C VAL A 404 -3.48 4.75 35.70
N TYR A 405 -3.80 3.55 36.21
CA TYR A 405 -3.98 3.28 37.64
C TYR A 405 -2.76 2.62 38.31
N GLY A 406 -1.64 2.48 37.58
CA GLY A 406 -0.42 1.83 38.07
C GLY A 406 -0.57 0.33 38.33
N ARG A 407 -1.45 -0.36 37.58
CA ARG A 407 -1.83 -1.76 37.82
C ARG A 407 -1.26 -2.78 36.83
N LEU A 408 -0.46 -2.36 35.85
CA LEU A 408 0.31 -3.28 35.01
C LEU A 408 1.62 -3.68 35.69
N PRO A 409 2.09 -4.92 35.50
CA PRO A 409 3.41 -5.35 35.95
C PRO A 409 4.55 -4.44 35.45
N ALA A 410 4.42 -3.90 34.23
CA ALA A 410 5.40 -3.03 33.62
C ALA A 410 5.68 -1.73 34.42
N GLN A 411 4.77 -1.28 35.30
CA GLN A 411 5.05 -0.13 36.17
C GLN A 411 6.11 -0.41 37.24
N GLY A 412 6.44 -1.68 37.53
CA GLY A 412 7.61 -2.00 38.35
C GLY A 412 8.92 -1.55 37.70
N MET A 413 9.00 -1.59 36.37
CA MET A 413 10.14 -1.14 35.59
C MET A 413 10.07 0.36 35.26
N PHE A 414 8.87 0.87 35.01
CA PHE A 414 8.59 2.28 34.70
C PHE A 414 7.65 2.90 35.76
N PRO A 415 8.15 3.19 36.97
CA PRO A 415 7.32 3.70 38.05
C PRO A 415 6.73 5.07 37.71
N LEU A 416 5.46 5.27 38.03
CA LEU A 416 4.76 6.54 37.77
C LEU A 416 5.08 7.53 38.90
N PRO A 417 5.74 8.67 38.62
CA PRO A 417 5.87 9.71 39.62
C PRO A 417 4.48 10.29 39.93
N PRO A 418 4.20 10.67 41.19
CA PRO A 418 2.91 11.25 41.55
C PRO A 418 2.70 12.54 40.75
N LEU A 419 1.48 12.74 40.25
CA LEU A 419 1.13 13.97 39.55
C LEU A 419 1.01 15.12 40.54
N GLU A 420 1.64 16.24 40.21
CA GLU A 420 1.35 17.52 40.84
C GLU A 420 -0.16 17.79 40.81
N ARG A 421 -0.74 18.09 41.98
CA ARG A 421 -2.20 18.25 42.25
C ARG A 421 -3.03 16.96 42.33
N GLY A 422 -2.40 15.80 42.28
CA GLY A 422 -3.04 14.50 42.50
C GLY A 422 -4.01 14.08 41.39
N GLY A 423 -4.34 12.79 41.31
CA GLY A 423 -5.11 12.20 40.21
C GLY A 423 -4.24 11.36 39.27
N GLN A 424 -4.72 11.14 38.05
CA GLN A 424 -4.08 10.28 37.06
C GLN A 424 -4.24 10.83 35.64
N VAL A 425 -3.40 10.35 34.71
CA VAL A 425 -3.58 10.59 33.26
C VAL A 425 -4.87 9.89 32.80
N PRO A 426 -5.79 10.55 32.08
CA PRO A 426 -6.94 9.86 31.50
C PRO A 426 -6.49 8.84 30.44
N ALA A 427 -7.03 7.62 30.47
CA ALA A 427 -6.67 6.56 29.53
C ALA A 427 -6.78 7.00 28.05
N GLN A 428 -7.79 7.79 27.71
CA GLN A 428 -8.00 8.34 26.37
C GLN A 428 -6.90 9.29 25.90
N LEU A 429 -6.21 9.97 26.81
CA LEU A 429 -5.07 10.81 26.45
C LEU A 429 -3.88 9.94 26.00
N LEU A 430 -3.57 8.90 26.76
CA LEU A 430 -2.51 7.94 26.43
C LEU A 430 -2.83 7.20 25.12
N LEU A 431 -4.07 6.76 24.95
CA LEU A 431 -4.55 6.15 23.70
C LEU A 431 -4.48 7.12 22.52
N GLY A 432 -4.80 8.40 22.73
CA GLY A 432 -4.68 9.45 21.71
C GLY A 432 -3.22 9.72 21.29
N VAL A 433 -2.28 9.68 22.24
CA VAL A 433 -0.83 9.75 21.96
C VAL A 433 -0.43 8.54 21.12
N MET A 434 -0.75 7.32 21.54
CA MET A 434 -0.39 6.11 20.77
C MET A 434 -1.02 6.06 19.37
N ALA A 435 -2.25 6.56 19.22
CA ALA A 435 -2.89 6.69 17.91
C ALA A 435 -2.15 7.70 17.03
N GLN A 436 -1.71 8.83 17.60
CA GLN A 436 -0.94 9.84 16.87
C GLN A 436 0.47 9.40 16.51
N GLU A 437 1.14 8.66 17.40
CA GLU A 437 2.50 8.21 17.17
C GLU A 437 2.56 7.10 16.13
N SER A 438 1.85 6.00 16.33
CA SER A 438 2.02 4.80 15.50
C SER A 438 0.74 4.18 14.96
N ASN A 439 -0.43 4.77 15.24
CA ASN A 439 -1.73 4.13 15.03
C ASN A 439 -1.92 2.85 15.88
N LEU A 440 -1.44 2.88 17.14
CA LEU A 440 -1.47 1.76 18.10
C LEU A 440 -0.60 0.56 17.71
N TRP A 441 0.36 0.74 16.80
CA TRP A 441 1.27 -0.31 16.38
C TRP A 441 2.52 -0.37 17.23
N GLN A 442 2.86 -1.60 17.63
CA GLN A 442 4.07 -1.95 18.35
C GLN A 442 5.06 -2.67 17.44
N ALA A 443 4.58 -3.52 16.54
CA ALA A 443 5.38 -4.22 15.54
C ALA A 443 5.39 -3.46 14.20
N GLY A 444 6.29 -3.87 13.31
CA GLY A 444 6.40 -3.39 11.94
C GLY A 444 5.10 -3.59 11.16
N ARG A 445 4.94 -2.82 10.10
CA ARG A 445 3.63 -2.60 9.45
C ARG A 445 3.11 -3.76 8.62
N ALA A 446 4.00 -4.68 8.27
CA ALA A 446 3.66 -5.95 7.64
C ALA A 446 3.08 -6.99 8.63
N VAL A 447 3.09 -6.70 9.94
CA VAL A 447 2.65 -7.62 10.99
C VAL A 447 1.20 -7.35 11.37
N MET A 448 0.32 -8.34 11.21
CA MET A 448 -1.07 -8.21 11.62
C MET A 448 -1.23 -8.35 13.15
N PRO A 449 -2.25 -7.69 13.75
CA PRO A 449 -2.63 -7.94 15.14
C PRO A 449 -2.80 -9.42 15.44
N GLY A 450 -2.14 -9.93 16.48
CA GLY A 450 -2.07 -11.37 16.77
C GLY A 450 -0.83 -12.09 16.25
N GLN A 451 0.05 -11.42 15.49
CA GLN A 451 1.34 -11.94 15.05
C GLN A 451 2.52 -11.23 15.71
N ALA A 452 3.72 -11.72 15.44
CA ALA A 452 4.96 -11.00 15.71
C ALA A 452 5.75 -10.76 14.41
N GLY A 453 6.70 -9.83 14.44
CA GLY A 453 7.66 -9.61 13.35
C GLY A 453 8.67 -8.52 13.72
N ASN A 454 9.16 -7.75 12.76
CA ASN A 454 10.09 -6.65 13.06
C ASN A 454 9.55 -5.69 14.15
N PRO A 455 10.42 -5.08 14.99
CA PRO A 455 10.01 -3.95 15.82
C PRO A 455 9.59 -2.75 14.97
N LEU A 456 8.60 -1.97 15.45
CA LEU A 456 8.34 -0.65 14.88
C LEU A 456 9.40 0.34 15.36
N ILE A 457 10.14 0.94 14.43
CA ILE A 457 11.22 1.90 14.70
C ILE A 457 11.05 3.12 13.79
N GLY A 458 11.27 4.33 14.30
CA GLY A 458 11.16 5.60 13.57
C GLY A 458 11.97 5.68 12.26
N ASN A 459 13.26 6.06 12.33
CA ASN A 459 14.17 6.10 11.17
C ASN A 459 15.45 5.32 11.49
N TYR A 460 15.35 4.00 11.56
CA TYR A 460 16.43 3.10 12.00
C TYR A 460 17.75 3.28 11.22
N TYR A 461 17.65 3.48 9.91
CA TYR A 461 18.81 3.65 9.01
C TYR A 461 19.25 5.11 8.83
N GLY A 462 18.59 6.06 9.52
CA GLY A 462 18.92 7.48 9.51
C GLY A 462 18.87 8.15 8.15
N ARG A 463 18.03 7.65 7.23
CA ARG A 463 17.94 8.16 5.87
C ARG A 463 17.74 9.67 5.85
N PHE A 464 18.47 10.33 4.96
CA PHE A 464 18.63 11.76 4.99
C PHE A 464 17.38 12.52 4.56
N VAL A 465 17.14 13.64 5.25
CA VAL A 465 16.07 14.59 4.94
C VAL A 465 16.70 15.98 4.84
N GLY A 466 16.87 16.47 3.60
CA GLY A 466 17.19 17.87 3.30
C GLY A 466 18.65 18.20 2.96
N SER A 467 19.05 18.02 1.69
CA SER A 467 20.13 18.72 0.95
C SER A 467 20.22 18.13 -0.48
N ALA A 468 20.56 18.97 -1.46
CA ALA A 468 20.02 18.90 -2.83
C ALA A 468 21.04 18.46 -3.92
N GLN A 469 21.96 17.53 -3.65
CA GLN A 469 23.20 17.43 -4.45
C GLN A 469 23.68 16.12 -5.17
N ASN A 470 22.95 14.98 -5.35
CA ASN A 470 23.37 13.81 -6.19
C ASN A 470 22.35 12.61 -6.29
N PRO A 471 21.79 12.25 -7.47
CA PRO A 471 20.79 11.17 -7.66
C PRO A 471 21.25 9.69 -7.56
N ALA A 472 22.53 9.35 -7.43
CA ALA A 472 22.99 7.94 -7.54
C ALA A 472 22.87 7.08 -6.26
N ASN A 473 22.48 7.68 -5.12
CA ASN A 473 22.75 7.18 -3.77
C ASN A 473 21.55 7.24 -2.80
N GLU A 474 20.33 7.08 -3.32
CA GLU A 474 19.03 7.20 -2.61
C GLU A 474 18.81 6.22 -1.44
N TRP A 475 19.70 5.25 -1.27
CA TRP A 475 19.63 4.19 -0.26
C TRP A 475 20.76 4.22 0.76
N ASP A 476 21.57 5.28 0.75
CA ASP A 476 22.69 5.41 1.66
C ASP A 476 22.22 5.45 3.12
N ILE A 477 22.79 4.55 3.93
CA ILE A 477 22.51 4.46 5.35
C ILE A 477 23.35 5.53 6.08
N ARG A 478 22.70 6.29 6.97
CA ARG A 478 23.30 7.39 7.76
C ARG A 478 23.05 7.18 9.24
N TRP A 479 23.82 6.26 9.82
CA TRP A 479 23.64 5.82 11.20
C TRP A 479 23.61 6.96 12.22
N ASP A 480 24.45 8.00 12.05
CA ASP A 480 24.48 9.16 12.95
C ASP A 480 23.13 9.90 13.05
N LYS A 481 22.33 9.84 11.97
CA LYS A 481 21.00 10.43 11.85
C LYS A 481 19.86 9.47 12.20
N ALA A 482 20.17 8.26 12.68
CA ALA A 482 19.15 7.29 13.05
C ALA A 482 18.23 7.84 14.15
N ASP A 483 16.93 7.73 13.92
CA ASP A 483 15.90 7.97 14.92
C ASP A 483 15.46 6.63 15.53
N CYS A 484 15.70 6.50 16.83
CA CYS A 484 15.55 5.28 17.59
C CYS A 484 14.27 5.31 18.45
N GLY A 485 13.21 5.93 17.94
CA GLY A 485 11.87 5.86 18.51
C GLY A 485 11.24 4.48 18.31
N TYR A 486 10.84 3.81 19.39
CA TYR A 486 10.27 2.45 19.33
C TYR A 486 8.78 2.40 19.70
N GLY A 487 8.05 1.54 18.99
CA GLY A 487 6.73 1.04 19.38
C GLY A 487 5.62 2.09 19.45
N MET A 488 4.56 1.80 20.21
CA MET A 488 3.31 2.57 20.18
C MET A 488 3.42 4.02 20.59
N THR A 489 4.35 4.33 21.49
CA THR A 489 4.57 5.68 22.02
C THR A 489 5.82 6.33 21.43
N GLN A 490 6.46 5.68 20.44
CA GLN A 490 7.69 6.17 19.79
C GLN A 490 8.74 6.66 20.81
N MET A 491 8.92 5.92 21.90
CA MET A 491 9.89 6.26 22.94
C MET A 491 11.29 6.32 22.34
N THR A 492 11.94 7.48 22.44
CA THR A 492 13.21 7.78 21.76
C THR A 492 14.34 8.06 22.74
N ASP A 493 14.09 8.83 23.80
CA ASP A 493 15.10 9.23 24.78
C ASP A 493 15.75 8.03 25.47
N GLY A 494 17.08 7.95 25.34
CA GLY A 494 17.89 6.91 25.94
C GLY A 494 17.78 5.55 25.23
N MET A 495 17.25 5.49 24.01
CA MET A 495 17.07 4.24 23.24
C MET A 495 18.24 3.94 22.28
N ARG A 496 19.22 4.83 22.18
CA ARG A 496 20.50 4.57 21.48
C ARG A 496 21.40 3.64 22.31
N MET A 497 22.26 2.90 21.62
CA MET A 497 23.24 2.03 22.28
C MET A 497 24.17 2.83 23.19
N LYS A 498 24.54 2.23 24.32
CA LYS A 498 25.52 2.82 25.23
C LYS A 498 26.84 3.09 24.49
N GLY A 499 27.34 4.32 24.56
CA GLY A 499 28.51 4.81 23.83
C GLY A 499 28.22 5.34 22.41
N ARG A 500 26.96 5.37 21.98
CA ARG A 500 26.49 5.93 20.69
C ARG A 500 25.33 6.92 20.85
N GLU A 501 25.16 7.48 22.05
CA GLU A 501 24.11 8.44 22.40
C GLU A 501 24.25 9.78 21.64
N LYS A 502 23.17 10.57 21.55
CA LYS A 502 23.25 11.97 21.14
C LYS A 502 24.02 12.78 22.21
N PRO A 503 24.64 13.93 21.86
CA PRO A 503 25.23 14.82 22.85
C PRO A 503 24.23 15.21 23.96
N GLY A 504 24.59 14.96 25.22
CA GLY A 504 23.74 15.24 26.39
C GLY A 504 22.66 14.18 26.70
N GLU A 505 22.54 13.13 25.91
CA GLU A 505 21.65 12.00 26.16
C GLU A 505 22.33 10.93 27.03
N VAL A 506 21.55 10.27 27.89
CA VAL A 506 21.99 9.13 28.68
C VAL A 506 21.21 7.90 28.25
N ALA A 507 21.92 6.84 27.83
CA ALA A 507 21.28 5.59 27.46
C ALA A 507 20.57 4.96 28.68
N LEU A 508 19.34 4.47 28.46
CA LEU A 508 18.65 3.62 29.42
C LEU A 508 19.37 2.28 29.56
N PRO A 509 19.21 1.58 30.69
CA PRO A 509 19.63 0.19 30.80
C PRO A 509 19.06 -0.67 29.67
N TYR A 510 19.87 -1.58 29.11
CA TYR A 510 19.46 -2.39 27.96
C TYR A 510 18.16 -3.17 28.20
N GLU A 511 17.93 -3.67 29.41
CA GLU A 511 16.67 -4.36 29.77
C GLU A 511 15.44 -3.47 29.59
N GLN A 512 15.55 -2.17 29.90
CA GLN A 512 14.48 -1.21 29.67
C GLN A 512 14.32 -0.90 28.19
N GLN A 513 15.44 -0.72 27.46
CA GLN A 513 15.42 -0.50 26.02
C GLN A 513 14.75 -1.68 25.29
N HIS A 514 15.16 -2.90 25.63
CA HIS A 514 14.60 -4.13 25.08
C HIS A 514 13.11 -4.24 25.40
N ALA A 515 12.71 -4.03 26.65
CA ALA A 515 11.29 -4.09 27.04
C ALA A 515 10.44 -3.04 26.29
N ILE A 516 10.92 -1.80 26.15
CA ILE A 516 10.22 -0.74 25.39
C ILE A 516 10.03 -1.13 23.92
N ALA A 517 11.02 -1.79 23.31
CA ALA A 517 10.95 -2.19 21.92
C ALA A 517 10.05 -3.42 21.69
N THR A 518 10.06 -4.40 22.60
CA THR A 518 9.43 -5.71 22.35
C THR A 518 8.11 -5.94 23.08
N SER A 519 7.83 -5.19 24.15
CA SER A 519 6.60 -5.32 24.94
C SER A 519 5.74 -4.07 24.83
N TYR A 520 4.55 -4.24 24.26
CA TYR A 520 3.57 -3.16 24.12
C TYR A 520 3.16 -2.56 25.48
N GLU A 521 3.17 -3.34 26.56
CA GLU A 521 2.88 -2.86 27.91
C GLU A 521 4.02 -2.04 28.51
N ALA A 522 5.26 -2.45 28.29
CA ALA A 522 6.44 -1.72 28.73
C ALA A 522 6.58 -0.40 27.95
N ASN A 523 6.37 -0.45 26.63
CA ASN A 523 6.32 0.73 25.77
C ASN A 523 5.28 1.74 26.28
N LEU A 524 4.04 1.29 26.47
CA LEU A 524 2.96 2.12 26.99
C LEU A 524 3.26 2.66 28.39
N ALA A 525 3.82 1.84 29.29
CA ALA A 525 4.19 2.26 30.64
C ALA A 525 5.30 3.33 30.63
N ALA A 526 6.29 3.19 29.76
CA ALA A 526 7.35 4.19 29.58
C ALA A 526 6.80 5.51 29.02
N GLY A 527 5.93 5.45 28.01
CA GLY A 527 5.24 6.64 27.48
C GLY A 527 4.34 7.32 28.53
N LEU A 528 3.64 6.53 29.35
CA LEU A 528 2.84 7.05 30.46
C LEU A 528 3.72 7.72 31.54
N GLN A 529 4.86 7.12 31.89
CA GLN A 529 5.83 7.73 32.81
C GLN A 529 6.34 9.06 32.26
N LEU A 530 6.60 9.15 30.94
CA LEU A 530 6.98 10.40 30.29
C LEU A 530 5.89 11.48 30.42
N LEU A 531 4.62 11.14 30.20
CA LEU A 531 3.50 12.07 30.41
C LEU A 531 3.44 12.59 31.86
N HIS A 532 3.64 11.73 32.86
CA HIS A 532 3.70 12.16 34.26
C HIS A 532 4.87 13.12 34.51
N ARG A 533 6.07 12.81 33.98
CA ARG A 533 7.24 13.71 34.09
C ARG A 533 6.97 15.06 33.45
N LYS A 534 6.37 15.09 32.25
CA LYS A 534 6.02 16.31 31.53
C LYS A 534 4.94 17.13 32.23
N TRP A 535 3.94 16.49 32.84
CA TRP A 535 2.97 17.17 33.70
C TRP A 535 3.64 17.88 34.87
N ASN A 536 4.56 17.20 35.55
CA ASN A 536 5.28 17.75 36.70
C ASN A 536 6.27 18.86 36.28
N GLU A 537 6.96 18.69 35.14
CA GLU A 537 7.81 19.72 34.53
C GLU A 537 7.01 21.00 34.25
N LEU A 538 5.76 20.86 33.81
CA LEU A 538 4.85 21.95 33.49
C LEU A 538 3.90 22.34 34.63
N ALA A 539 4.15 21.91 35.87
CA ALA A 539 3.20 22.07 36.98
C ALA A 539 2.82 23.53 37.32
N ARG A 540 3.53 24.52 36.78
CA ARG A 540 3.21 25.95 36.91
C ARG A 540 2.32 26.50 35.80
N PHE A 541 2.17 25.75 34.71
CA PHE A 541 1.30 26.07 33.57
C PHE A 541 -0.01 25.30 33.70
N LYS A 542 -1.13 25.96 33.42
CA LYS A 542 -2.48 25.42 33.58
C LYS A 542 -3.27 25.67 32.32
N VAL A 543 -3.97 24.63 31.89
CA VAL A 543 -4.99 24.72 30.85
C VAL A 543 -6.31 24.30 31.47
N ASN A 544 -7.35 25.11 31.27
CA ASN A 544 -8.71 24.88 31.75
C ASN A 544 -8.75 24.39 33.22
N GLY A 545 -8.12 25.15 34.12
CA GLY A 545 -8.00 24.79 35.53
C GLY A 545 -6.87 23.82 35.89
N GLY A 546 -6.34 23.05 34.95
CA GLY A 546 -5.22 22.13 35.19
C GLY A 546 -5.58 21.01 36.16
N ASN A 547 -6.79 20.45 35.99
CA ASN A 547 -7.25 19.25 36.67
C ASN A 547 -6.80 18.02 35.85
N PRO A 548 -5.91 17.16 36.38
CA PRO A 548 -5.35 16.04 35.62
C PRO A 548 -6.41 14.99 35.24
N ARG A 549 -7.58 14.96 35.89
CA ARG A 549 -8.67 14.05 35.50
C ARG A 549 -9.43 14.48 34.24
N ARG A 550 -9.07 15.61 33.63
CA ARG A 550 -9.79 16.23 32.50
C ARG A 550 -8.90 16.29 31.28
N LEU A 551 -9.39 15.81 30.14
CA LEU A 551 -8.59 15.64 28.91
C LEU A 551 -7.91 16.93 28.46
N GLU A 552 -8.67 18.02 28.32
CA GLU A 552 -8.16 19.29 27.79
C GLU A 552 -7.12 19.95 28.71
N SER A 553 -7.07 19.61 30.00
CA SER A 553 -6.04 20.11 30.92
C SER A 553 -4.61 19.70 30.51
N TRP A 554 -4.48 18.64 29.72
CA TRP A 554 -3.20 18.09 29.28
C TRP A 554 -2.64 18.75 28.01
N PHE A 555 -3.29 19.77 27.46
CA PHE A 555 -2.91 20.35 26.17
C PHE A 555 -1.44 20.80 26.09
N TYR A 556 -0.91 21.46 27.12
CA TYR A 556 0.51 21.82 27.19
C TYR A 556 1.43 20.62 27.37
N VAL A 557 0.98 19.60 28.10
CA VAL A 557 1.78 18.38 28.32
C VAL A 557 1.96 17.62 27.02
N VAL A 558 0.91 17.48 26.24
CA VAL A 558 0.96 16.83 24.92
C VAL A 558 1.79 17.65 23.92
N TRP A 559 1.76 18.98 24.03
CA TRP A 559 2.67 19.85 23.26
C TRP A 559 4.13 19.58 23.61
N ALA A 560 4.47 19.55 24.91
CA ALA A 560 5.83 19.25 25.37
C ALA A 560 6.25 17.79 25.19
N TYR A 561 5.29 16.87 25.06
CA TYR A 561 5.56 15.48 24.73
C TYR A 561 6.18 15.38 23.33
N ASN A 562 5.65 16.14 22.38
CA ASN A 562 6.10 16.10 20.99
C ASN A 562 7.36 16.94 20.73
N SER A 563 7.36 18.23 21.11
CA SER A 563 8.46 19.14 20.78
C SER A 563 9.35 19.52 21.98
N GLY A 564 9.10 18.94 23.15
CA GLY A 564 9.80 19.33 24.38
C GLY A 564 9.31 20.64 25.01
N PHE A 565 9.89 20.96 26.18
CA PHE A 565 9.72 22.23 26.87
C PHE A 565 11.10 22.83 27.13
N HIS A 566 11.30 24.08 26.72
CA HIS A 566 12.58 24.77 26.89
C HIS A 566 12.56 25.58 28.17
N ALA A 567 13.22 25.07 29.21
CA ALA A 567 13.22 25.70 30.53
C ALA A 567 13.91 27.08 30.52
N TYR A 568 13.39 27.99 31.35
CA TYR A 568 13.85 29.39 31.42
C TYR A 568 15.34 29.52 31.75
N ASP A 569 15.87 28.70 32.65
CA ASP A 569 17.28 28.68 33.04
C ASP A 569 18.22 28.26 31.89
N LYS A 570 17.69 27.54 30.91
CA LYS A 570 18.41 27.07 29.73
C LYS A 570 18.21 27.94 28.48
N ARG A 571 17.60 29.12 28.63
CA ARG A 571 17.25 30.01 27.51
C ARG A 571 18.44 30.56 26.73
N PHE A 572 19.63 30.55 27.34
CA PHE A 572 20.89 30.97 26.71
C PHE A 572 21.76 29.79 26.24
N GLU A 573 21.24 28.56 26.24
CA GLU A 573 21.90 27.46 25.52
C GLU A 573 21.91 27.75 24.01
N GLU A 574 22.90 27.19 23.31
CA GLU A 574 23.11 27.39 21.86
C GLU A 574 21.82 27.12 21.06
N GLY A 575 21.50 28.00 20.12
CA GLY A 575 20.31 27.91 19.25
C GLY A 575 19.00 28.47 19.82
N ARG A 576 18.98 28.95 21.07
CA ARG A 576 17.74 29.43 21.72
C ARG A 576 17.60 30.95 21.84
N ASN A 577 18.67 31.72 21.69
CA ASN A 577 18.69 33.20 21.71
C ASN A 577 17.91 33.89 22.85
N GLY A 578 17.77 33.25 24.02
CA GLY A 578 16.99 33.79 25.14
C GLY A 578 15.53 33.33 25.19
N ALA A 579 15.05 32.63 24.17
CA ALA A 579 13.71 32.07 24.10
C ALA A 579 13.55 30.86 25.03
N TRP A 580 12.35 30.72 25.58
CA TRP A 580 11.99 29.65 26.49
C TRP A 580 10.48 29.38 26.41
N GLY A 581 10.03 28.21 26.85
CA GLY A 581 8.63 27.80 26.79
C GLY A 581 8.35 26.66 25.80
N LEU A 582 7.12 26.63 25.28
CA LEU A 582 6.66 25.65 24.29
C LEU A 582 6.87 26.21 22.87
N GLY A 583 7.54 25.44 22.00
CA GLY A 583 7.95 25.87 20.66
C GLY A 583 6.82 26.23 19.69
N TRP A 584 7.10 27.09 18.70
CA TRP A 584 6.11 27.69 17.78
C TRP A 584 5.41 26.69 16.83
N LEU A 585 6.06 25.57 16.49
CA LEU A 585 5.52 24.61 15.54
C LEU A 585 4.12 24.14 15.93
N ASN A 586 3.94 23.75 17.19
CA ASN A 586 2.72 23.16 17.71
C ASN A 586 1.68 24.21 18.17
N ASN A 587 1.95 25.50 17.95
CA ASN A 587 1.01 26.56 18.28
C ASN A 587 -0.19 26.55 17.33
N PRO A 588 -1.43 26.38 17.82
CA PRO A 588 -2.64 26.48 17.00
C PRO A 588 -2.78 27.78 16.19
N ALA A 589 -2.13 28.85 16.64
CA ALA A 589 -2.07 30.16 15.98
C ALA A 589 -1.13 30.19 14.75
N ASN A 590 -0.25 29.19 14.60
CA ASN A 590 0.70 29.12 13.52
C ASN A 590 -0.04 29.05 12.17
N PRO A 591 0.19 30.00 11.24
CA PRO A 591 -0.54 30.09 9.98
C PRO A 591 -0.28 28.92 9.03
N ARG A 592 0.68 28.05 9.36
CA ARG A 592 0.86 26.77 8.67
C ARG A 592 -0.34 25.85 8.78
N TYR A 593 -1.14 25.99 9.83
CA TYR A 593 -2.36 25.24 10.00
C TYR A 593 -3.55 26.02 9.46
N ALA A 594 -4.42 25.32 8.74
CA ALA A 594 -5.59 25.93 8.14
C ALA A 594 -6.47 26.56 9.23
N ALA A 595 -6.82 27.84 9.08
CA ALA A 595 -7.59 28.59 10.08
C ALA A 595 -9.06 28.15 10.16
N ASP A 596 -9.56 27.49 9.11
CA ASP A 596 -10.93 26.98 8.92
C ASP A 596 -11.09 25.51 9.34
N ARG A 597 -10.10 24.93 10.03
CA ARG A 597 -10.13 23.53 10.46
C ARG A 597 -11.21 23.24 11.52
N THR A 598 -11.78 22.05 11.42
CA THR A 598 -12.70 21.44 12.39
C THR A 598 -11.94 20.61 13.43
N PRO A 599 -12.58 20.14 14.50
CA PRO A 599 -11.98 19.17 15.41
C PRO A 599 -11.47 17.94 14.67
N PHE A 600 -10.20 17.61 14.84
CA PHE A 600 -9.53 16.53 14.14
C PHE A 600 -10.19 15.18 14.46
N GLY A 601 -10.42 14.37 13.43
CA GLY A 601 -11.02 13.05 13.55
C GLY A 601 -12.54 13.07 13.69
N LYS A 602 -13.17 14.24 13.85
CA LYS A 602 -14.62 14.38 13.81
C LYS A 602 -15.19 13.91 12.47
N ASP A 603 -14.49 14.24 11.40
CA ASP A 603 -14.76 13.72 10.07
C ASP A 603 -13.65 12.72 9.69
N PRO A 604 -13.97 11.49 9.28
CA PRO A 604 -12.96 10.51 8.84
C PRO A 604 -11.97 11.02 7.80
N LYS A 605 -12.34 12.03 6.99
CA LYS A 605 -11.43 12.65 5.99
C LYS A 605 -10.25 13.37 6.62
N ASP A 606 -10.33 13.79 7.87
CA ASP A 606 -9.25 14.50 8.57
C ASP A 606 -8.01 13.60 8.68
N LEU A 607 -8.21 12.28 8.81
CA LEU A 607 -7.15 11.28 8.83
C LEU A 607 -6.37 11.20 7.52
N ALA A 608 -6.92 11.67 6.41
CA ALA A 608 -6.22 11.74 5.12
C ALA A 608 -5.35 13.00 5.00
N THR A 609 -5.60 14.04 5.82
CA THR A 609 -4.85 15.29 5.80
C THR A 609 -4.42 15.78 7.21
N PRO A 610 -3.81 14.91 8.04
CA PRO A 610 -3.47 15.25 9.43
C PRO A 610 -2.46 16.39 9.55
N GLN A 611 -1.68 16.67 8.50
CA GLN A 611 -0.77 17.81 8.42
C GLN A 611 -1.43 19.18 8.59
N ARG A 612 -2.78 19.26 8.54
CA ARG A 612 -3.54 20.50 8.77
C ARG A 612 -3.72 20.86 10.25
N TRP A 613 -3.37 19.97 11.18
CA TRP A 613 -3.50 20.17 12.63
C TRP A 613 -2.16 20.06 13.37
N PRO A 614 -1.92 20.89 14.40
CA PRO A 614 -0.79 20.72 15.31
C PRO A 614 -0.93 19.45 16.15
N TYR A 615 0.20 18.94 16.67
CA TYR A 615 0.24 17.69 17.42
C TYR A 615 -0.78 17.60 18.58
N PRO A 616 -0.92 18.62 19.47
CA PRO A 616 -1.87 18.54 20.57
C PRO A 616 -3.33 18.44 20.11
N GLU A 617 -3.69 19.13 19.03
CA GLU A 617 -5.04 19.06 18.47
C GLU A 617 -5.35 17.68 17.87
N LYS A 618 -4.34 16.98 17.32
CA LYS A 618 -4.49 15.62 16.81
C LYS A 618 -4.72 14.61 17.93
N VAL A 619 -3.91 14.65 19.00
CA VAL A 619 -4.07 13.77 20.18
C VAL A 619 -5.43 13.99 20.87
N MET A 620 -5.82 15.26 21.07
CA MET A 620 -7.13 15.60 21.62
C MET A 620 -8.28 15.12 20.71
N GLY A 621 -8.09 15.23 19.39
CA GLY A 621 -8.99 14.68 18.39
C GLY A 621 -9.15 13.17 18.53
N PHE A 622 -8.04 12.43 18.62
CA PHE A 622 -8.08 10.97 18.82
C PHE A 622 -8.66 10.53 20.17
N ALA A 623 -8.53 11.34 21.22
CA ALA A 623 -9.20 11.10 22.49
C ALA A 623 -10.73 11.25 22.38
N ALA A 624 -11.20 12.15 21.51
CA ALA A 624 -12.62 12.40 21.27
C ALA A 624 -13.25 11.48 20.21
N TYR A 625 -12.51 11.21 19.13
CA TYR A 625 -12.90 10.46 17.93
C TYR A 625 -11.82 9.41 17.63
N PRO A 626 -11.91 8.22 18.24
CA PRO A 626 -10.92 7.15 18.09
C PRO A 626 -10.73 6.65 16.66
N VAL A 627 -9.52 6.17 16.37
CA VAL A 627 -9.19 5.45 15.13
C VAL A 627 -9.90 4.09 15.03
N TRP A 628 -9.89 3.52 13.83
CA TRP A 628 -10.21 2.11 13.57
C TRP A 628 -8.92 1.28 13.47
N GLY A 629 -9.01 -0.01 13.79
CA GLY A 629 -7.92 -0.97 13.66
C GLY A 629 -8.44 -2.36 13.27
N PHE A 630 -7.58 -3.37 13.30
CA PHE A 630 -7.95 -4.77 12.99
C PHE A 630 -7.78 -5.67 14.21
N GLU A 631 -8.67 -6.65 14.38
CA GLU A 631 -8.47 -7.75 15.34
C GLU A 631 -7.87 -8.99 14.68
N ALA A 632 -8.10 -9.15 13.37
CA ALA A 632 -7.62 -10.25 12.52
C ALA A 632 -7.73 -9.84 11.03
N PRO A 633 -7.18 -10.61 10.06
CA PRO A 633 -7.41 -10.39 8.64
C PRO A 633 -8.90 -10.24 8.31
N GLY A 634 -9.25 -9.15 7.60
CA GLY A 634 -10.63 -8.86 7.23
C GLY A 634 -11.59 -8.53 8.39
N LYS A 635 -11.09 -8.30 9.61
CA LYS A 635 -11.91 -8.03 10.81
C LYS A 635 -11.60 -6.66 11.43
N PRO A 636 -12.11 -5.56 10.84
CA PRO A 636 -11.94 -4.22 11.39
C PRO A 636 -12.77 -3.99 12.65
N VAL A 637 -12.25 -3.21 13.59
CA VAL A 637 -12.91 -2.83 14.85
C VAL A 637 -12.56 -1.39 15.25
N PRO A 638 -13.40 -0.72 16.08
CA PRO A 638 -12.99 0.53 16.71
C PRO A 638 -11.74 0.31 17.58
N GLY A 639 -10.78 1.23 17.51
CA GLY A 639 -9.51 1.12 18.20
C GLY A 639 -9.65 1.09 19.73
N TYR A 640 -10.46 1.99 20.28
CA TYR A 640 -10.75 2.09 21.71
C TYR A 640 -11.99 2.94 21.97
N ARG A 641 -12.45 3.01 23.22
CA ARG A 641 -13.55 3.89 23.65
C ARG A 641 -13.05 5.34 23.78
N GLY A 642 -13.68 6.25 23.05
CA GLY A 642 -13.42 7.69 23.18
C GLY A 642 -13.92 8.27 24.52
N GLY A 643 -13.43 9.45 24.86
CA GLY A 643 -13.77 10.13 26.11
C GLY A 643 -15.23 10.56 26.19
N GLY A 644 -15.68 10.89 27.40
CA GLY A 644 -17.03 11.38 27.66
C GLY A 644 -17.07 12.90 27.74
N TRP A 645 -18.05 13.53 27.08
CA TRP A 645 -18.36 14.95 27.20
C TRP A 645 -19.85 15.11 27.55
N LEU A 646 -20.22 16.28 28.07
CA LEU A 646 -21.60 16.61 28.43
C LEU A 646 -22.54 16.54 27.22
N ASP A 647 -22.11 17.07 26.08
CA ASP A 647 -22.83 17.11 24.81
C ASP A 647 -21.85 17.19 23.62
N ASP A 648 -22.36 17.06 22.39
CA ASP A 648 -21.56 17.14 21.17
C ASP A 648 -20.89 18.50 20.99
N GLN A 649 -21.52 19.58 21.46
CA GLN A 649 -20.91 20.91 21.40
C GLN A 649 -19.67 20.98 22.29
N ALA A 650 -19.74 20.45 23.52
CA ALA A 650 -18.62 20.33 24.42
C ALA A 650 -17.52 19.46 23.80
N ARG A 651 -17.85 18.35 23.16
CA ARG A 651 -16.86 17.54 22.42
C ARG A 651 -16.21 18.31 21.27
N ASP A 652 -16.99 19.09 20.51
CA ASP A 652 -16.49 19.92 19.40
C ASP A 652 -15.50 21.02 19.85
N PHE A 653 -15.56 21.44 21.11
CA PHE A 653 -14.60 22.39 21.70
C PHE A 653 -13.42 21.70 22.39
N VAL A 654 -13.18 20.40 22.15
CA VAL A 654 -11.96 19.72 22.64
C VAL A 654 -10.69 20.41 22.13
N GLN A 655 -10.77 21.06 20.97
CA GLN A 655 -9.72 21.93 20.44
C GLN A 655 -9.95 23.40 20.82
N PRO A 656 -8.90 24.14 21.19
CA PRO A 656 -9.01 25.56 21.53
C PRO A 656 -9.21 26.44 20.29
N PRO A 657 -9.79 27.64 20.43
CA PRO A 657 -9.72 28.66 19.39
C PRO A 657 -8.25 29.02 19.09
N PRO A 658 -7.81 29.05 17.81
CA PRO A 658 -6.40 29.23 17.44
C PRO A 658 -5.71 30.43 18.11
N GLN A 659 -6.43 31.54 18.26
CA GLN A 659 -5.90 32.81 18.77
C GLN A 659 -5.64 32.84 20.28
N ILE A 660 -6.06 31.81 21.03
CA ILE A 660 -6.02 31.87 22.50
C ILE A 660 -4.59 31.93 23.05
N PHE A 661 -3.63 31.37 22.32
CA PHE A 661 -2.21 31.35 22.69
C PHE A 661 -1.43 32.59 22.20
N CYS A 662 -2.13 33.63 21.72
CA CYS A 662 -1.51 34.90 21.29
C CYS A 662 -2.35 36.14 21.70
N LYS A 663 -3.04 36.14 22.85
CA LYS A 663 -3.95 37.26 23.24
C LYS A 663 -3.21 38.49 23.81
N ASN A 664 -3.79 39.68 23.65
CA ASN A 664 -3.22 41.00 24.00
C ASN A 664 -3.75 41.64 25.31
N GLU A 665 -4.58 40.96 26.12
CA GLU A 665 -5.24 41.62 27.26
C GLU A 665 -4.65 41.23 28.63
N PRO A 666 -4.25 42.21 29.47
CA PRO A 666 -3.96 41.99 30.88
C PRO A 666 -5.16 41.35 31.62
N PRO A 667 -4.94 40.47 32.61
CA PRO A 667 -3.67 40.21 33.27
C PRO A 667 -2.83 39.12 32.58
N VAL A 668 -3.18 38.67 31.37
CA VAL A 668 -2.64 37.45 30.77
C VAL A 668 -1.30 37.72 30.06
N TYR A 669 -0.24 37.57 30.88
CA TYR A 669 1.08 36.98 30.64
C TYR A 669 1.82 37.17 29.30
N ASP A 670 3.03 37.72 29.46
CA ASP A 670 4.12 37.93 28.52
C ASP A 670 4.58 36.63 27.83
N ASN A 671 3.88 36.17 26.79
CA ASN A 671 4.24 34.97 26.02
C ASN A 671 4.86 35.31 24.66
N ASP A 672 5.31 36.56 24.52
CA ASP A 672 5.91 37.14 23.31
C ASP A 672 5.09 36.99 22.01
N CYS A 673 3.86 36.44 22.03
CA CYS A 673 2.97 36.34 20.87
C CYS A 673 1.74 37.23 21.05
N ARG A 674 1.66 38.30 20.28
CA ARG A 674 0.59 39.30 20.32
C ARG A 674 -0.19 39.34 19.01
N TRP A 675 -1.31 38.62 18.98
CA TRP A 675 -2.17 38.45 17.81
C TRP A 675 -2.56 39.79 17.20
N GLY A 676 -2.39 39.92 15.89
CA GLY A 676 -2.73 41.15 15.15
C GLY A 676 -1.77 42.33 15.33
N THR A 677 -0.69 42.22 16.12
CA THR A 677 0.32 43.27 16.28
C THR A 677 1.46 43.14 15.27
N LYS A 678 2.26 44.21 15.13
CA LYS A 678 3.37 44.31 14.17
C LYS A 678 4.64 44.73 14.91
N VAL A 679 5.58 43.80 15.09
CA VAL A 679 6.91 44.05 15.67
C VAL A 679 7.98 43.71 14.67
N GLU A 680 8.72 44.73 14.24
CA GLU A 680 9.82 44.60 13.30
C GLU A 680 11.04 43.93 13.96
N PRO A 681 11.49 42.78 13.43
CA PRO A 681 12.67 42.10 13.96
C PRO A 681 13.92 42.95 13.78
N THR A 682 14.80 42.89 14.77
CA THR A 682 16.00 43.73 14.85
C THR A 682 17.27 42.93 15.14
N ASP A 683 17.15 41.62 15.33
CA ASP A 683 18.29 40.71 15.51
C ASP A 683 18.95 40.46 14.14
N PRO A 684 20.30 40.46 14.01
CA PRO A 684 21.00 40.32 12.74
C PRO A 684 20.68 39.04 11.95
N GLU A 685 20.29 37.94 12.60
CA GLU A 685 19.87 36.68 11.94
C GLU A 685 18.55 36.85 11.20
N VAL A 686 17.74 37.81 11.66
CA VAL A 686 16.37 38.08 11.21
C VAL A 686 16.18 39.58 10.93
N ILE A 687 17.23 40.29 10.54
CA ILE A 687 17.12 41.72 10.23
C ILE A 687 16.64 41.89 8.78
N GLY A 688 15.56 42.66 8.58
CA GLY A 688 14.87 42.76 7.27
C GLY A 688 13.61 41.90 7.14
N GLU A 689 13.23 41.23 8.22
CA GLU A 689 11.98 40.49 8.39
C GLU A 689 10.74 41.39 8.52
N PRO A 690 9.53 40.96 8.14
CA PRO A 690 8.31 41.71 8.40
C PRO A 690 7.98 41.78 9.87
N ALA A 691 7.26 42.85 10.20
CA ALA A 691 6.79 43.08 11.53
C ALA A 691 5.68 42.10 11.96
N GLY A 692 6.00 41.03 12.69
CA GLY A 692 5.07 39.97 13.08
C GLY A 692 4.45 40.11 14.47
N PRO A 693 3.60 39.14 14.92
CA PRO A 693 3.05 39.15 16.27
C PRO A 693 4.10 38.83 17.34
N CYS A 694 5.40 38.79 16.98
CA CYS A 694 6.46 38.30 17.85
C CYS A 694 7.21 39.40 18.57
N HIS A 695 7.10 39.41 19.90
CA HIS A 695 7.68 40.41 20.79
C HIS A 695 8.92 39.90 21.53
N HIS A 696 9.35 38.65 21.32
CA HIS A 696 10.53 38.10 21.98
C HIS A 696 11.77 38.89 21.56
N ARG A 697 12.59 39.25 22.54
CA ARG A 697 13.86 39.96 22.37
C ARG A 697 15.01 39.11 22.89
N ASN A 698 16.07 39.03 22.10
CA ASN A 698 17.31 38.37 22.48
C ASN A 698 18.04 39.12 23.62
N ALA A 699 19.18 38.58 24.05
CA ALA A 699 20.02 39.18 25.11
C ALA A 699 20.53 40.60 24.78
N ALA A 700 20.54 41.00 23.51
CA ALA A 700 20.91 42.33 23.03
C ALA A 700 19.69 43.26 22.83
N GLU A 701 18.52 42.89 23.37
CA GLU A 701 17.22 43.58 23.22
C GLU A 701 16.69 43.65 21.79
N GLN A 702 17.15 42.75 20.92
CA GLN A 702 16.76 42.71 19.52
C GLN A 702 15.68 41.67 19.29
N TYR A 703 14.66 42.02 18.52
CA TYR A 703 13.54 41.13 18.19
C TYR A 703 13.97 40.02 17.23
N ASP A 704 13.76 38.75 17.60
CA ASP A 704 14.36 37.57 16.94
C ASP A 704 13.35 36.52 16.42
N LEU A 705 12.05 36.84 16.44
CA LEU A 705 10.93 36.00 15.99
C LEU A 705 10.67 34.69 16.75
N ARG A 706 11.28 34.47 17.93
CA ARG A 706 11.08 33.23 18.73
C ARG A 706 9.87 33.32 19.68
N CYS A 707 8.67 33.14 19.11
CA CYS A 707 7.35 33.25 19.77
C CYS A 707 6.93 32.02 20.59
N TRP A 708 7.79 31.59 21.50
CA TRP A 708 7.50 30.41 22.31
C TRP A 708 6.48 30.73 23.40
N VAL A 709 5.54 29.82 23.66
CA VAL A 709 4.50 30.07 24.67
C VAL A 709 5.12 29.93 26.05
N HIS A 710 5.22 31.05 26.77
CA HIS A 710 5.69 31.15 28.14
C HIS A 710 4.91 32.21 28.94
N PHE A 711 5.22 32.41 30.23
CA PHE A 711 4.43 33.27 31.12
C PHE A 711 5.35 34.07 32.06
N GLY A 712 5.15 35.40 32.10
CA GLY A 712 6.11 36.41 32.55
C GLY A 712 6.77 36.29 33.94
N VAL A 713 7.94 36.95 34.02
CA VAL A 713 8.88 37.04 35.15
C VAL A 713 9.02 38.51 35.59
N GLY A 714 8.77 38.78 36.87
CA GLY A 714 9.03 40.07 37.55
C GLY A 714 9.36 39.87 39.03
N GLY A 715 10.16 38.84 39.36
CA GLY A 715 10.47 38.44 40.74
C GLY A 715 9.35 37.65 41.46
N LYS A 716 8.17 37.52 40.85
CA LYS A 716 7.13 36.56 41.22
C LYS A 716 6.68 35.85 39.96
N LEU A 717 6.99 34.56 39.84
CA LEU A 717 6.50 33.71 38.76
C LEU A 717 4.97 33.65 38.89
N ALA A 718 4.24 34.27 37.96
CA ALA A 718 2.79 34.20 37.95
C ALA A 718 2.34 32.88 37.31
N ASN A 719 1.26 32.29 37.82
CA ASN A 719 0.72 31.02 37.30
C ASN A 719 0.16 31.22 35.88
N GLY A 720 0.77 30.60 34.87
CA GLY A 720 0.31 30.69 33.49
C GLY A 720 -0.94 29.86 33.25
N THR A 721 -2.13 30.47 33.34
CA THR A 721 -3.43 29.80 33.14
C THR A 721 -4.09 30.28 31.85
N ILE A 722 -4.49 29.35 30.98
CA ILE A 722 -5.39 29.60 29.83
C ILE A 722 -6.68 28.81 29.99
N GLU A 723 -7.83 29.44 29.74
CA GLU A 723 -9.15 28.80 29.83
C GLU A 723 -9.99 29.11 28.59
N TRP A 724 -10.48 28.07 27.91
CA TRP A 724 -11.58 28.13 26.93
C TRP A 724 -12.77 27.27 27.33
N LYS A 725 -12.60 26.43 28.37
CA LYS A 725 -13.64 25.64 29.02
C LYS A 725 -13.47 25.72 30.53
N ASP A 726 -14.60 25.63 31.23
CA ASP A 726 -14.60 25.37 32.66
C ASP A 726 -14.49 23.86 32.90
N CYS A 727 -13.40 23.42 33.52
CA CYS A 727 -13.19 22.02 33.93
C CYS A 727 -13.23 21.81 35.46
N TRP A 728 -13.62 22.82 36.25
CA TRP A 728 -13.54 22.76 37.72
C TRP A 728 -14.77 22.14 38.39
N VAL A 729 -15.97 22.42 37.88
CA VAL A 729 -17.24 22.00 38.52
C VAL A 729 -17.70 20.66 37.99
N GLU A 730 -17.94 19.66 38.85
CA GLU A 730 -18.39 18.32 38.41
C GLU A 730 -19.77 18.31 37.74
N GLU A 731 -20.73 19.10 38.23
CA GLU A 731 -22.14 19.08 37.81
C GLU A 731 -22.42 19.74 36.45
N ASN A 732 -21.48 20.56 35.93
CA ASN A 732 -21.59 21.25 34.62
C ASN A 732 -20.28 21.21 33.81
N ASN A 733 -19.42 20.21 34.07
CA ASN A 733 -18.13 20.09 33.41
C ASN A 733 -18.27 19.91 31.88
N ARG A 734 -17.69 20.84 31.11
CA ARG A 734 -17.66 20.79 29.64
C ARG A 734 -16.40 20.14 29.06
N CYS A 735 -15.49 19.71 29.91
CA CYS A 735 -14.24 19.06 29.54
C CYS A 735 -14.39 17.54 29.52
N GLY A 736 -13.58 16.92 28.67
CA GLY A 736 -13.55 15.50 28.44
C GLY A 736 -13.17 14.72 29.69
N GLN A 737 -13.88 13.63 29.92
CA GLN A 737 -13.71 12.74 31.04
C GLN A 737 -13.27 11.36 30.57
N GLU A 738 -12.56 10.67 31.44
CA GLU A 738 -12.13 9.30 31.22
C GLU A 738 -13.34 8.36 31.07
N MET A 739 -13.25 7.45 30.10
CA MET A 739 -14.28 6.44 29.86
C MET A 739 -13.65 5.06 29.76
N LEU A 740 -13.71 4.28 30.85
CA LEU A 740 -13.06 2.98 30.88
C LEU A 740 -13.97 1.90 30.32
N ARG A 741 -13.34 0.92 29.66
CA ARG A 741 -13.97 -0.35 29.28
C ARG A 741 -13.53 -1.47 30.23
N PHE A 742 -12.28 -1.42 30.67
CA PHE A 742 -11.63 -2.47 31.46
C PHE A 742 -11.05 -1.88 32.75
N LEU A 743 -11.89 -1.62 33.75
CA LEU A 743 -11.42 -1.33 35.09
C LEU A 743 -12.35 -1.92 36.15
N ASN A 744 -12.34 -3.25 36.20
CA ASN A 744 -12.89 -4.07 37.28
C ASN A 744 -11.75 -4.97 37.77
N PRO A 745 -11.46 -5.08 39.09
CA PRO A 745 -10.45 -6.02 39.61
C PRO A 745 -10.56 -7.45 39.05
N ASP A 746 -11.78 -7.88 38.72
CA ASP A 746 -12.07 -9.22 38.20
C ASP A 746 -11.97 -9.32 36.67
N ALA A 747 -11.75 -8.22 35.94
CA ALA A 747 -11.69 -8.26 34.48
C ALA A 747 -10.39 -8.95 34.02
N PRO A 748 -10.49 -10.07 33.27
CA PRO A 748 -9.30 -10.79 32.82
C PRO A 748 -8.53 -9.98 31.77
N ARG A 749 -7.23 -10.30 31.67
CA ARG A 749 -6.41 -9.88 30.52
C ARG A 749 -7.10 -10.29 29.23
N GLN A 750 -7.10 -9.38 28.25
CA GLN A 750 -7.67 -9.70 26.94
C GLN A 750 -6.85 -10.81 26.28
N PRO A 751 -7.51 -11.81 25.66
CA PRO A 751 -6.80 -12.90 25.01
C PRO A 751 -5.97 -12.35 23.85
N ARG A 752 -4.81 -12.97 23.61
CA ARG A 752 -3.98 -12.65 22.45
C ARG A 752 -4.79 -12.90 21.17
N GLY A 753 -4.69 -11.97 20.23
CA GLY A 753 -5.17 -12.18 18.86
C GLY A 753 -4.48 -13.38 18.20
N SER A 754 -5.10 -13.94 17.17
CA SER A 754 -4.56 -15.02 16.35
C SER A 754 -4.77 -14.67 14.89
N SER A 755 -3.70 -14.25 14.23
CA SER A 755 -3.67 -13.98 12.80
C SER A 755 -2.56 -14.83 12.20
N TYR A 756 -2.84 -15.52 11.09
CA TYR A 756 -1.90 -16.38 10.36
C TYR A 756 -0.99 -17.22 11.30
N PRO A 757 -1.58 -18.16 12.07
CA PRO A 757 -0.81 -18.98 13.00
C PRO A 757 0.27 -19.78 12.26
N PRO A 758 1.48 -19.94 12.84
CA PRO A 758 2.58 -20.63 12.18
C PRO A 758 2.36 -22.14 12.08
N ARG A 759 3.05 -22.80 11.14
CA ARG A 759 3.09 -24.26 11.01
C ARG A 759 4.25 -24.83 11.83
N CYS A 760 3.93 -25.41 12.97
CA CYS A 760 4.89 -26.08 13.85
C CYS A 760 4.89 -27.60 13.65
N GLY A 761 6.01 -28.25 13.93
CA GLY A 761 6.14 -29.70 13.92
C GLY A 761 7.42 -30.21 13.27
N THR A 762 7.61 -31.53 13.32
CA THR A 762 8.75 -32.23 12.70
C THR A 762 8.26 -33.41 11.89
N GLY A 763 8.98 -33.78 10.83
CA GLY A 763 8.61 -34.93 10.00
C GLY A 763 7.16 -34.85 9.53
N THR A 764 6.41 -35.93 9.73
CA THR A 764 5.03 -36.05 9.21
C THR A 764 4.06 -35.03 9.80
N ASP A 765 4.28 -34.60 11.05
CA ASP A 765 3.43 -33.59 11.70
C ASP A 765 3.58 -32.21 11.03
N ALA A 766 4.77 -31.92 10.50
CA ALA A 766 5.06 -30.74 9.68
C ALA A 766 4.60 -30.89 8.23
N GLY A 767 4.02 -32.04 7.85
CA GLY A 767 3.74 -32.36 6.45
C GLY A 767 4.99 -32.71 5.66
N LEU A 768 6.05 -33.24 6.29
CA LEU A 768 7.27 -33.70 5.64
C LEU A 768 7.46 -35.22 5.81
N PRO A 769 8.18 -35.88 4.88
CA PRO A 769 8.64 -37.26 5.08
C PRO A 769 9.56 -37.40 6.30
N ALA A 770 9.56 -38.57 6.94
CA ALA A 770 10.36 -38.81 8.16
C ALA A 770 11.88 -38.72 7.92
N ASN A 771 12.35 -38.99 6.71
CA ASN A 771 13.76 -38.91 6.31
C ASN A 771 14.16 -37.55 5.71
N ALA A 772 13.26 -36.56 5.73
CA ALA A 772 13.54 -35.24 5.17
C ALA A 772 14.60 -34.49 5.98
N LEU A 773 15.61 -33.97 5.28
CA LEU A 773 16.67 -33.15 5.83
C LEU A 773 16.27 -31.67 5.71
N VAL A 774 15.73 -31.11 6.79
CA VAL A 774 15.21 -29.73 6.82
C VAL A 774 16.32 -28.73 7.06
N ILE A 775 16.30 -27.61 6.34
CA ILE A 775 17.09 -26.41 6.62
C ILE A 775 16.10 -25.27 6.75
N ASP A 776 15.98 -24.75 7.96
CA ASP A 776 15.12 -23.62 8.30
C ASP A 776 15.77 -22.29 7.91
N ASP A 777 14.99 -21.21 7.91
CA ASP A 777 15.46 -19.85 7.60
C ASP A 777 16.17 -19.17 8.79
N VAL A 778 16.20 -19.83 9.94
CA VAL A 778 16.91 -19.39 11.15
C VAL A 778 17.75 -20.52 11.77
N PRO A 779 18.87 -20.21 12.44
CA PRO A 779 19.68 -21.22 13.14
C PRO A 779 18.95 -21.89 14.31
N ASP A 780 19.33 -23.12 14.65
CA ASP A 780 18.74 -23.91 15.76
C ASP A 780 18.75 -23.17 17.12
N GLY A 781 19.73 -22.30 17.35
CA GLY A 781 19.87 -21.55 18.59
C GLY A 781 18.87 -20.40 18.76
N VAL A 782 18.19 -19.98 17.69
CA VAL A 782 17.21 -18.88 17.74
C VAL A 782 15.85 -19.42 18.13
N ALA A 783 15.38 -19.20 19.35
CA ALA A 783 14.07 -19.70 19.78
C ALA A 783 12.91 -19.04 18.99
N PRO A 784 11.80 -19.75 18.70
CA PRO A 784 10.65 -19.15 18.04
C PRO A 784 9.96 -18.15 18.98
N VAL A 785 10.01 -16.86 18.62
CA VAL A 785 9.55 -15.77 19.49
C VAL A 785 8.02 -15.66 19.48
N SER A 786 7.38 -15.77 18.32
CA SER A 786 5.93 -15.62 18.19
C SER A 786 5.15 -16.77 18.84
N ASN A 787 5.74 -17.97 18.88
CA ASN A 787 5.17 -19.16 19.50
C ASN A 787 6.28 -19.99 20.17
N PRO A 788 6.56 -19.77 21.48
CA PRO A 788 7.62 -20.48 22.20
C PRO A 788 7.45 -22.01 22.28
N SER A 789 6.22 -22.51 22.05
CA SER A 789 5.91 -23.94 22.01
C SER A 789 6.09 -24.55 20.61
N CYS A 790 6.51 -23.75 19.63
CA CYS A 790 6.69 -24.22 18.26
C CYS A 790 7.91 -25.13 18.15
N VAL A 791 7.67 -26.41 17.88
CA VAL A 791 8.73 -27.39 17.66
C VAL A 791 9.22 -27.30 16.22
N ARG A 792 10.54 -27.24 16.03
CA ARG A 792 11.22 -27.25 14.72
C ARG A 792 12.09 -28.50 14.57
N ALA A 793 12.27 -28.93 13.33
CA ALA A 793 13.27 -29.95 13.02
C ALA A 793 14.68 -29.35 13.18
N PRO A 794 15.66 -30.11 13.70
CA PRO A 794 17.05 -29.65 13.72
C PRO A 794 17.56 -29.35 12.31
N ASN A 795 18.28 -28.25 12.16
CA ASN A 795 18.85 -27.85 10.89
C ASN A 795 19.87 -28.88 10.37
N SER A 796 19.62 -29.40 9.17
CA SER A 796 20.55 -30.24 8.41
C SER A 796 21.49 -29.42 7.52
N GLY A 797 21.63 -28.13 7.79
CA GLY A 797 22.33 -27.19 6.93
C GLY A 797 22.36 -25.78 7.51
N THR A 798 22.61 -24.81 6.65
CA THR A 798 22.63 -23.39 7.00
C THR A 798 21.81 -22.60 6.00
N PHE A 799 21.05 -21.62 6.49
CA PHE A 799 20.52 -20.53 5.68
C PHE A 799 21.40 -19.29 5.86
N GLN A 800 21.67 -18.58 4.76
CA GLN A 800 22.44 -17.34 4.79
C GLN A 800 21.95 -16.36 3.72
N PHE A 801 21.82 -15.09 4.09
CA PHE A 801 21.60 -14.02 3.13
C PHE A 801 22.88 -13.55 2.46
N THR A 802 22.76 -13.03 1.26
CA THR A 802 23.73 -12.17 0.60
C THR A 802 23.01 -10.90 0.19
N PHE A 803 23.41 -9.79 0.81
CA PHE A 803 22.88 -8.45 0.58
C PHE A 803 23.75 -7.71 -0.42
N ALA A 804 23.14 -7.09 -1.43
CA ALA A 804 23.87 -6.27 -2.37
C ALA A 804 24.32 -4.95 -1.73
N GLY A 805 25.57 -4.54 -1.99
CA GLY A 805 26.13 -3.31 -1.45
C GLY A 805 27.64 -3.18 -1.65
N ASP A 806 28.15 -1.97 -1.37
CA ASP A 806 29.57 -1.56 -1.47
C ASP A 806 30.20 -1.33 -0.09
N GLY A 807 29.63 -1.94 0.96
CA GLY A 807 29.98 -1.73 2.36
C GLY A 807 28.84 -1.12 3.19
N SER A 808 27.95 -0.35 2.56
CA SER A 808 26.57 -0.13 3.05
C SER A 808 25.66 -1.09 2.29
N TYR A 809 24.83 -1.85 2.99
CA TYR A 809 23.95 -2.88 2.43
C TYR A 809 22.49 -2.42 2.41
N PRO A 810 22.12 -1.50 1.50
CA PRO A 810 20.78 -0.92 1.46
C PRO A 810 19.65 -1.93 1.25
N SER A 811 19.94 -3.07 0.63
CA SER A 811 18.97 -4.15 0.48
C SER A 811 18.41 -4.66 1.82
N LYS A 812 19.14 -4.52 2.93
CA LYS A 812 18.64 -4.88 4.27
C LYS A 812 17.42 -4.08 4.70
N ILE A 813 17.26 -2.88 4.15
CA ILE A 813 16.16 -2.00 4.51
C ILE A 813 14.82 -2.54 3.97
N ASP A 814 14.86 -3.22 2.83
CA ASP A 814 13.74 -3.91 2.17
C ASP A 814 13.62 -5.38 2.62
N THR A 815 14.37 -5.80 3.63
CA THR A 815 14.31 -7.16 4.19
C THR A 815 13.52 -7.14 5.50
N HIS A 816 12.53 -8.00 5.62
CA HIS A 816 11.57 -8.01 6.73
C HIS A 816 11.37 -9.44 7.27
N GLN A 817 11.00 -9.56 8.54
CA GLN A 817 10.69 -10.84 9.20
C GLN A 817 9.29 -10.85 9.80
N ILE A 818 8.64 -12.01 9.75
CA ILE A 818 7.33 -12.28 10.34
C ILE A 818 7.38 -13.59 11.12
N GLY A 819 6.73 -13.63 12.29
CA GLY A 819 6.59 -14.80 13.15
C GLY A 819 5.48 -15.76 12.71
N GLY A 820 5.40 -16.04 11.41
CA GLY A 820 4.47 -16.98 10.76
C GLY A 820 5.23 -18.13 10.11
N GLY A 821 4.73 -18.70 9.01
CA GLY A 821 5.48 -19.69 8.22
C GLY A 821 5.77 -21.01 8.95
N TYR A 822 6.72 -21.79 8.43
CA TYR A 822 7.24 -22.98 9.11
C TYR A 822 8.12 -22.55 10.29
N GLY A 823 8.07 -23.30 11.39
CA GLY A 823 8.94 -23.01 12.53
C GLY A 823 8.69 -21.69 13.25
N ALA A 824 7.60 -20.98 12.90
CA ALA A 824 7.22 -19.68 13.44
C ALA A 824 8.19 -18.53 13.11
N HIS A 825 8.85 -18.62 11.95
CA HIS A 825 9.64 -17.54 11.38
C HIS A 825 9.64 -17.63 9.84
N PHE A 826 9.56 -16.50 9.14
CA PHE A 826 9.95 -16.40 7.73
C PHE A 826 10.40 -14.97 7.40
N TRP A 827 11.19 -14.83 6.32
CA TRP A 827 11.61 -13.55 5.77
C TRP A 827 10.84 -13.21 4.50
N PHE A 828 10.68 -11.92 4.20
CA PHE A 828 10.24 -11.45 2.89
C PHE A 828 10.91 -10.14 2.48
N ALA A 829 10.87 -9.85 1.19
CA ALA A 829 11.31 -8.59 0.59
C ALA A 829 10.47 -8.28 -0.65
N HIS A 830 10.44 -7.01 -1.07
CA HIS A 830 9.73 -6.62 -2.28
C HIS A 830 10.50 -7.05 -3.53
N THR A 831 9.76 -7.30 -4.62
CA THR A 831 10.33 -7.71 -5.90
C THR A 831 10.70 -6.52 -6.79
N TRP A 832 11.81 -6.65 -7.53
CA TRP A 832 12.39 -5.55 -8.32
C TRP A 832 12.76 -5.97 -9.74
N THR A 833 12.61 -5.05 -10.70
CA THR A 833 13.03 -5.20 -12.11
C THR A 833 14.06 -4.11 -12.50
N ASN A 834 15.33 -4.51 -12.72
CA ASN A 834 16.46 -3.69 -13.23
C ASN A 834 16.72 -2.31 -12.53
N GLY A 835 17.91 -1.72 -12.70
CA GLY A 835 18.20 -0.34 -12.23
C GLY A 835 18.52 -0.26 -10.72
N PRO A 836 17.85 0.60 -9.90
CA PRO A 836 18.04 0.65 -8.44
C PRO A 836 17.94 -0.73 -7.74
N ALA A 837 17.30 -1.71 -8.40
CA ALA A 837 17.21 -3.11 -8.03
C ALA A 837 18.56 -3.79 -7.73
N ASP A 838 19.66 -3.39 -8.38
CA ASP A 838 20.96 -4.02 -8.14
C ASP A 838 21.47 -3.75 -6.71
N LYS A 839 21.13 -2.59 -6.14
CA LYS A 839 21.44 -2.25 -4.74
C LYS A 839 20.46 -2.88 -3.74
N LEU A 840 19.26 -3.26 -4.18
CA LEU A 840 18.20 -3.84 -3.35
C LEU A 840 18.09 -5.35 -3.48
N LYS A 841 18.97 -5.97 -4.27
CA LYS A 841 18.99 -7.42 -4.41
C LYS A 841 19.31 -8.08 -3.09
N VAL A 842 18.42 -8.96 -2.66
CA VAL A 842 18.58 -9.87 -1.52
C VAL A 842 18.59 -11.29 -2.08
N THR A 843 19.56 -12.09 -1.68
CA THR A 843 19.63 -13.52 -2.05
C THR A 843 19.71 -14.37 -0.79
N GLY A 844 18.70 -15.18 -0.52
CA GLY A 844 18.74 -16.22 0.53
C GLY A 844 19.26 -17.53 -0.05
N THR A 845 20.16 -18.21 0.66
CA THR A 845 20.74 -19.50 0.24
C THR A 845 20.67 -20.53 1.36
N TRP A 846 20.03 -21.66 1.10
CA TRP A 846 20.07 -22.84 1.95
C TRP A 846 21.15 -23.80 1.45
N ARG A 847 22.05 -24.24 2.33
CA ARG A 847 23.15 -25.16 2.01
C ARG A 847 23.18 -26.32 2.98
N LEU A 848 23.16 -27.54 2.46
CA LEU A 848 23.23 -28.75 3.29
C LEU A 848 24.60 -28.84 4.00
N ASN A 849 24.64 -29.34 5.23
CA ASN A 849 25.89 -29.45 6.00
C ASN A 849 26.71 -30.72 5.69
N ARG A 850 26.23 -31.54 4.75
CA ARG A 850 26.81 -32.82 4.39
C ARG A 850 26.70 -33.06 2.89
N PRO A 851 27.61 -33.86 2.29
CA PRO A 851 27.44 -34.28 0.92
C PRO A 851 26.24 -35.22 0.77
N MET A 852 25.59 -35.14 -0.39
CA MET A 852 24.53 -36.04 -0.85
C MET A 852 24.96 -36.64 -2.19
N ASN A 853 24.90 -37.96 -2.27
CA ASN A 853 25.28 -38.73 -3.45
C ASN A 853 24.10 -39.65 -3.80
N GLY A 854 23.28 -39.22 -4.76
CA GLY A 854 22.06 -39.92 -5.16
C GLY A 854 20.88 -38.99 -5.41
N TRP A 855 19.71 -39.59 -5.60
CA TRP A 855 18.48 -38.88 -5.93
C TRP A 855 17.79 -38.33 -4.69
N ALA A 856 17.33 -37.09 -4.75
CA ALA A 856 16.50 -36.49 -3.71
C ALA A 856 15.47 -35.53 -4.29
N ARG A 857 14.31 -35.47 -3.63
CA ARG A 857 13.29 -34.45 -3.87
C ARG A 857 13.62 -33.21 -3.05
N VAL A 858 13.47 -32.04 -3.65
CA VAL A 858 13.66 -30.76 -2.96
C VAL A 858 12.28 -30.12 -2.75
N LEU A 859 11.94 -29.86 -1.49
CA LEU A 859 10.68 -29.23 -1.08
C LEU A 859 10.97 -27.86 -0.47
N VAL A 860 10.20 -26.84 -0.82
CA VAL A 860 10.26 -25.50 -0.22
C VAL A 860 8.96 -25.20 0.51
N HIS A 861 9.04 -24.57 1.67
CA HIS A 861 7.85 -24.12 2.39
C HIS A 861 7.36 -22.78 1.83
N MET A 862 6.06 -22.68 1.57
CA MET A 862 5.36 -21.47 1.16
C MET A 862 4.55 -20.96 2.37
N PRO A 863 4.84 -19.75 2.88
CA PRO A 863 4.02 -19.17 3.93
C PRO A 863 2.66 -18.70 3.38
N ASP A 864 1.66 -18.64 4.27
CA ASP A 864 0.28 -18.26 3.94
C ASP A 864 0.06 -16.76 3.61
N HIS A 865 1.06 -15.92 3.85
CA HIS A 865 1.05 -14.49 3.52
C HIS A 865 2.50 -13.97 3.37
N GLY A 866 2.65 -12.74 2.84
CA GLY A 866 3.97 -12.13 2.61
C GLY A 866 4.76 -12.76 1.45
N ALA A 867 4.12 -13.64 0.67
CA ALA A 867 4.71 -14.33 -0.47
C ALA A 867 3.75 -14.27 -1.65
N HIS A 868 4.07 -13.43 -2.64
CA HIS A 868 3.08 -12.92 -3.59
C HIS A 868 3.50 -13.14 -5.04
N THR A 869 4.82 -13.13 -5.31
CA THR A 869 5.37 -13.26 -6.65
C THR A 869 4.91 -14.52 -7.37
N GLN A 870 4.65 -14.37 -8.66
CA GLN A 870 4.36 -15.46 -9.58
C GLN A 870 5.62 -16.01 -10.27
N GLN A 871 6.80 -15.47 -9.93
CA GLN A 871 8.06 -15.74 -10.62
C GLN A 871 9.24 -15.97 -9.66
N ALA A 872 9.00 -16.56 -8.48
CA ALA A 872 10.07 -16.92 -7.55
C ALA A 872 11.03 -17.91 -8.21
N ARG A 873 12.25 -17.46 -8.53
CA ARG A 873 13.26 -18.24 -9.24
C ARG A 873 14.24 -18.88 -8.26
N TYR A 874 14.05 -20.17 -8.02
CA TYR A 874 14.95 -21.00 -7.25
C TYR A 874 16.07 -21.55 -8.14
N ARG A 875 17.32 -21.52 -7.65
CA ARG A 875 18.48 -22.13 -8.31
C ARG A 875 19.00 -23.27 -7.46
N VAL A 876 18.91 -24.49 -7.98
CA VAL A 876 19.30 -25.73 -7.31
C VAL A 876 20.70 -26.13 -7.80
N ASP A 877 21.69 -25.96 -6.93
CA ASP A 877 23.06 -26.46 -7.14
C ASP A 877 23.14 -27.92 -6.66
N ARG A 878 23.53 -28.80 -7.59
CA ARG A 878 23.64 -30.25 -7.35
C ARG A 878 24.95 -30.66 -6.67
N GLY A 879 25.84 -29.70 -6.38
CA GLY A 879 27.12 -29.91 -5.70
C GLY A 879 28.24 -30.41 -6.62
N ASN A 880 28.01 -30.46 -7.92
CA ASN A 880 28.88 -31.09 -8.92
C ASN A 880 29.67 -30.10 -9.81
N GLY A 881 29.61 -28.81 -9.50
CA GLY A 881 30.26 -27.74 -10.27
C GLY A 881 29.59 -27.43 -11.63
N THR A 882 28.40 -27.96 -11.89
CA THR A 882 27.59 -27.58 -13.07
C THR A 882 26.75 -26.33 -12.79
N VAL A 883 26.27 -25.68 -13.86
CA VAL A 883 25.33 -24.56 -13.74
C VAL A 883 24.09 -25.04 -12.96
N PRO A 884 23.66 -24.32 -11.90
CA PRO A 884 22.48 -24.68 -11.14
C PRO A 884 21.23 -24.84 -12.01
N ASN A 885 20.39 -25.82 -11.70
CA ASN A 885 19.08 -25.96 -12.32
C ASN A 885 18.17 -24.82 -11.83
N GLU A 886 17.47 -24.15 -12.74
CA GLU A 886 16.49 -23.12 -12.36
C GLU A 886 15.08 -23.72 -12.31
N ARG A 887 14.31 -23.29 -11.31
CA ARG A 887 12.89 -23.63 -11.10
C ARG A 887 12.12 -22.38 -10.73
N VAL A 888 11.03 -22.11 -11.43
CA VAL A 888 10.17 -20.95 -11.15
C VAL A 888 8.88 -21.43 -10.50
N LEU A 889 8.56 -20.93 -9.31
CA LEU A 889 7.30 -21.20 -8.61
C LEU A 889 6.47 -19.93 -8.41
N LEU A 890 5.18 -20.12 -8.12
CA LEU A 890 4.30 -19.07 -7.63
C LEU A 890 4.23 -19.21 -6.12
N GLN A 891 4.39 -18.11 -5.38
CA GLN A 891 4.37 -18.19 -3.92
C GLN A 891 3.03 -17.82 -3.28
N ARG A 892 2.09 -17.24 -4.05
CA ARG A 892 0.78 -16.80 -3.54
C ARG A 892 -0.20 -17.95 -3.30
N THR A 893 0.20 -18.96 -2.56
CA THR A 893 -0.63 -20.13 -2.18
C THR A 893 -1.73 -19.73 -1.20
N GLN A 894 -1.49 -18.69 -0.39
CA GLN A 894 -2.37 -18.25 0.71
C GLN A 894 -2.61 -19.33 1.79
N GLU A 895 -1.73 -20.33 1.83
CA GLU A 895 -1.72 -21.39 2.84
C GLU A 895 -0.30 -21.93 3.05
N HIS A 896 -0.02 -22.36 4.29
CA HIS A 896 1.23 -23.04 4.63
C HIS A 896 1.32 -24.37 3.87
N SER A 897 2.29 -24.49 2.97
CA SER A 897 2.40 -25.67 2.12
C SER A 897 3.85 -26.00 1.76
N TRP A 898 4.16 -27.30 1.66
CA TRP A 898 5.43 -27.78 1.12
C TRP A 898 5.27 -28.06 -0.37
N VAL A 899 6.00 -27.31 -1.21
CA VAL A 899 5.93 -27.39 -2.67
C VAL A 899 7.23 -27.99 -3.23
N SER A 900 7.11 -28.91 -4.19
CA SER A 900 8.27 -29.55 -4.84
C SER A 900 8.93 -28.62 -5.85
N LEU A 901 10.26 -28.44 -5.75
CA LEU A 901 11.11 -27.92 -6.83
C LEU A 901 11.48 -29.02 -7.85
N GLY A 902 11.12 -30.27 -7.55
CA GLY A 902 11.41 -31.45 -8.35
C GLY A 902 12.46 -32.35 -7.72
N VAL A 903 12.82 -33.39 -8.48
CA VAL A 903 13.75 -34.44 -8.07
C VAL A 903 15.06 -34.34 -8.84
N PHE A 904 16.19 -34.35 -8.13
CA PHE A 904 17.52 -34.15 -8.70
C PHE A 904 18.50 -35.22 -8.23
N GLU A 905 19.47 -35.53 -9.07
CA GLU A 905 20.65 -36.31 -8.67
C GLU A 905 21.73 -35.37 -8.13
N PHE A 906 22.08 -35.54 -6.86
CA PHE A 906 23.11 -34.77 -6.18
C PHE A 906 24.43 -35.55 -6.15
N THR A 907 25.54 -34.84 -6.35
CA THR A 907 26.90 -35.39 -6.33
C THR A 907 27.85 -34.38 -5.69
N GLY A 908 27.64 -34.11 -4.40
CA GLY A 908 28.39 -33.11 -3.64
C GLY A 908 27.54 -32.52 -2.52
N VAL A 909 27.81 -31.28 -2.12
CA VAL A 909 27.02 -30.59 -1.10
C VAL A 909 25.93 -29.75 -1.78
N PRO A 910 24.64 -30.11 -1.65
CA PRO A 910 23.56 -29.37 -2.27
C PRO A 910 23.40 -27.96 -1.71
N SER A 911 22.98 -27.02 -2.57
CA SER A 911 22.43 -25.73 -2.12
C SER A 911 21.32 -25.24 -3.01
N VAL A 912 20.40 -24.45 -2.45
CA VAL A 912 19.33 -23.78 -3.18
C VAL A 912 19.38 -22.29 -2.85
N SER A 913 19.27 -21.44 -3.87
CA SER A 913 19.19 -19.99 -3.67
C SER A 913 17.94 -19.39 -4.32
N LEU A 914 17.41 -18.33 -3.70
CA LEU A 914 16.28 -17.53 -4.17
C LEU A 914 16.62 -16.05 -4.00
N ASP A 915 16.31 -15.23 -4.99
CA ASP A 915 16.47 -13.78 -4.93
C ASP A 915 15.18 -13.02 -5.26
N ASN A 916 15.12 -11.73 -4.90
CA ASN A 916 13.97 -10.85 -5.12
C ASN A 916 13.94 -10.17 -6.49
N ILE A 917 14.69 -10.67 -7.48
CA ILE A 917 14.70 -10.11 -8.84
C ILE A 917 13.79 -10.93 -9.76
N THR A 918 12.70 -10.33 -10.16
CA THR A 918 11.61 -10.99 -10.91
C THR A 918 11.27 -10.18 -12.17
N LYS A 919 10.37 -10.70 -13.02
CA LYS A 919 9.78 -9.95 -14.14
C LYS A 919 8.26 -9.77 -13.99
N ASP A 920 7.67 -10.17 -12.87
CA ASP A 920 6.24 -10.00 -12.56
C ASP A 920 5.82 -8.52 -12.59
N ASN A 921 6.74 -7.64 -12.20
CA ASN A 921 6.59 -6.19 -12.22
C ASN A 921 6.86 -5.55 -13.58
N LYS A 922 7.28 -6.31 -14.62
CA LYS A 922 7.48 -5.73 -15.95
C LYS A 922 6.15 -5.30 -16.57
N PRO A 923 6.15 -4.28 -17.46
CA PRO A 923 5.01 -3.97 -18.30
C PRO A 923 4.50 -5.20 -19.06
N ASP A 924 3.20 -5.29 -19.30
CA ASP A 924 2.68 -6.24 -20.28
C ASP A 924 3.28 -5.88 -21.67
N PRO A 925 3.91 -6.82 -22.39
CA PRO A 925 4.45 -6.57 -23.73
C PRO A 925 3.41 -6.02 -24.73
N ALA A 926 2.13 -6.37 -24.57
CA ALA A 926 1.04 -5.86 -25.41
C ALA A 926 0.60 -4.43 -25.04
N LYS A 927 1.04 -3.91 -23.88
CA LYS A 927 0.73 -2.56 -23.37
C LYS A 927 2.00 -1.93 -22.75
N PRO A 928 2.95 -1.45 -23.58
CA PRO A 928 4.27 -1.04 -23.13
C PRO A 928 4.22 0.27 -22.36
N LYS A 929 4.01 0.20 -21.04
CA LYS A 929 4.15 1.33 -20.11
C LYS A 929 4.85 0.85 -18.84
N LYS A 930 5.73 1.70 -18.29
CA LYS A 930 6.88 1.44 -17.40
C LYS A 930 6.64 0.41 -16.25
N ALA A 931 7.70 -0.29 -15.83
CA ALA A 931 7.64 -1.35 -14.81
C ALA A 931 7.14 -0.87 -13.43
N TRP A 932 6.49 -1.77 -12.69
CA TRP A 932 5.83 -1.57 -11.39
C TRP A 932 6.67 -2.14 -10.25
N ASN A 933 7.80 -1.50 -9.92
CA ASN A 933 8.72 -2.02 -8.90
C ASN A 933 8.20 -1.82 -7.47
N GLY A 934 8.52 -2.76 -6.56
CA GLY A 934 8.23 -2.63 -5.12
C GLY A 934 6.76 -2.84 -4.74
N ILE A 935 6.07 -3.79 -5.40
CA ILE A 935 4.65 -4.10 -5.15
C ILE A 935 4.46 -5.54 -4.70
N GLU A 936 4.93 -6.51 -5.49
CA GLU A 936 4.86 -7.92 -5.12
C GLU A 936 5.99 -8.29 -4.16
N ASP A 937 5.77 -9.33 -3.36
CA ASP A 937 6.71 -9.84 -2.36
C ASP A 937 7.26 -11.22 -2.76
N VAL A 938 8.52 -11.46 -2.40
CA VAL A 938 9.13 -12.79 -2.36
C VAL A 938 9.43 -13.17 -0.91
N ALA A 939 9.18 -14.42 -0.55
CA ALA A 939 9.45 -14.96 0.78
C ALA A 939 10.52 -16.06 0.80
N TRP A 940 11.26 -16.11 1.91
CA TRP A 940 12.19 -17.18 2.28
C TRP A 940 11.74 -17.77 3.62
N ASP A 941 11.54 -19.07 3.64
CA ASP A 941 11.16 -19.86 4.82
C ASP A 941 12.06 -21.13 4.82
N ALA A 942 11.56 -22.31 5.14
CA ALA A 942 12.35 -23.53 5.15
C ALA A 942 12.43 -24.26 3.80
N ILE A 943 13.48 -25.08 3.65
CA ILE A 943 13.64 -26.07 2.59
C ILE A 943 13.86 -27.46 3.19
N ALA A 944 13.50 -28.51 2.46
CA ALA A 944 13.79 -29.89 2.84
C ALA A 944 14.35 -30.68 1.65
N PHE A 945 15.42 -31.44 1.90
CA PHE A 945 15.91 -32.45 0.97
C PHE A 945 15.40 -33.82 1.44
N GLU A 946 14.58 -34.47 0.64
CA GLU A 946 14.08 -35.83 0.88
C GLU A 946 14.91 -36.82 0.06
N PRO A 947 15.82 -37.61 0.67
CA PRO A 947 16.53 -38.67 -0.03
C PRO A 947 15.55 -39.71 -0.59
N LEU A 948 15.76 -40.10 -1.84
CA LEU A 948 14.96 -41.12 -2.53
C LEU A 948 15.79 -42.40 -2.76
N PRO A 949 15.14 -43.57 -2.87
CA PRO A 949 15.83 -44.83 -3.16
C PRO A 949 16.47 -44.87 -4.55
N GLY A 950 16.06 -43.99 -5.46
CA GLY A 950 16.58 -43.88 -6.81
C GLY A 950 15.85 -42.81 -7.61
N LYS A 951 16.14 -42.73 -8.92
CA LYS A 951 15.39 -41.88 -9.85
C LYS A 951 13.91 -42.31 -9.85
N PRO A 952 12.94 -41.38 -9.74
CA PRO A 952 11.54 -41.69 -9.96
C PRO A 952 11.32 -42.36 -11.31
N GLU A 953 10.44 -43.36 -11.35
CA GLU A 953 10.06 -44.04 -12.59
C GLU A 953 9.35 -43.06 -13.54
N HIS A 954 8.49 -42.22 -12.97
CA HIS A 954 7.73 -41.22 -13.71
C HIS A 954 8.08 -39.81 -13.24
N GLN A 955 8.82 -39.06 -14.06
CA GLN A 955 8.98 -37.61 -13.92
C GLN A 955 8.09 -36.96 -14.98
N ILE A 956 6.95 -36.43 -14.54
CA ILE A 956 5.82 -36.03 -15.36
C ILE A 956 5.72 -34.50 -15.37
N VAL A 957 5.72 -33.92 -16.56
CA VAL A 957 5.42 -32.49 -16.74
C VAL A 957 4.13 -32.34 -17.53
N SER A 958 3.11 -31.76 -16.92
CA SER A 958 1.83 -31.48 -17.58
C SER A 958 1.78 -30.04 -18.07
N LEU A 959 1.76 -29.88 -19.38
CA LEU A 959 1.69 -28.60 -20.10
C LEU A 959 0.30 -28.41 -20.72
N GLY A 960 0.09 -27.28 -21.37
CA GLY A 960 -1.06 -27.07 -22.25
C GLY A 960 -1.98 -25.94 -21.84
N ASP A 961 -3.18 -25.97 -22.38
CA ASP A 961 -4.18 -24.92 -22.24
C ASP A 961 -5.25 -25.22 -21.17
N SER A 962 -6.43 -24.61 -21.30
CA SER A 962 -7.57 -24.73 -20.38
C SER A 962 -8.13 -26.14 -20.24
N TYR A 963 -8.00 -26.99 -21.27
CA TYR A 963 -8.44 -28.39 -21.18
C TYR A 963 -7.49 -29.21 -20.29
N SER A 964 -6.18 -28.96 -20.38
CA SER A 964 -5.17 -29.51 -19.45
C SER A 964 -5.32 -28.93 -18.05
N SER A 965 -5.51 -27.62 -17.91
CA SER A 965 -5.62 -26.97 -16.59
C SER A 965 -6.85 -27.44 -15.82
N GLY A 966 -7.93 -27.82 -16.53
CA GLY A 966 -9.20 -28.22 -15.92
C GLY A 966 -10.12 -27.02 -15.67
N GLU A 967 -10.14 -26.06 -16.58
CA GLU A 967 -10.93 -24.83 -16.47
C GLU A 967 -12.39 -25.07 -16.06
N GLY A 968 -13.08 -26.08 -16.59
CA GLY A 968 -14.51 -26.29 -16.32
C GLY A 968 -14.85 -26.87 -14.94
N THR A 969 -13.87 -27.07 -14.04
CA THR A 969 -14.08 -27.74 -12.74
C THR A 969 -13.85 -26.85 -11.52
N GLY A 970 -13.72 -25.54 -11.70
CA GLY A 970 -13.44 -24.57 -10.63
C GLY A 970 -14.47 -24.51 -9.51
N GLY A 971 -15.74 -24.80 -9.83
CA GLY A 971 -16.86 -24.67 -8.91
C GLY A 971 -17.46 -23.26 -8.96
N ALA A 972 -18.37 -22.94 -8.02
CA ALA A 972 -19.09 -21.66 -8.06
C ALA A 972 -18.20 -20.46 -7.71
N THR A 973 -17.15 -20.69 -6.93
CA THR A 973 -16.26 -19.63 -6.41
C THR A 973 -14.79 -19.86 -6.75
N GLY A 974 -14.49 -20.84 -7.62
CA GLY A 974 -13.11 -21.23 -7.94
C GLY A 974 -12.45 -22.09 -6.85
N GLU A 975 -13.20 -22.62 -5.90
CA GLU A 975 -12.68 -23.34 -4.73
C GLU A 975 -11.88 -24.61 -5.07
N ARG A 976 -12.03 -25.13 -6.29
CA ARG A 976 -11.26 -26.29 -6.78
C ARG A 976 -10.02 -25.91 -7.55
N PHE A 977 -9.77 -24.63 -7.81
CA PHE A 977 -8.51 -24.18 -8.38
C PHE A 977 -7.42 -24.08 -7.31
N TYR A 978 -6.17 -24.23 -7.73
CA TYR A 978 -5.03 -23.80 -6.92
C TYR A 978 -5.09 -22.28 -6.80
N ARG A 979 -5.01 -21.77 -5.56
CA ARG A 979 -5.30 -20.37 -5.23
C ARG A 979 -4.35 -19.40 -5.92
N GLU A 980 -3.10 -19.80 -6.07
CA GLU A 980 -2.05 -19.07 -6.76
C GLU A 980 -2.31 -18.92 -8.27
N THR A 981 -3.32 -19.61 -8.82
CA THR A 981 -3.69 -19.63 -10.25
C THR A 981 -5.06 -19.04 -10.57
N ASP A 982 -5.80 -18.60 -9.54
CA ASP A 982 -7.14 -18.05 -9.60
C ASP A 982 -7.25 -16.90 -8.57
N ASN A 983 -6.68 -15.75 -8.93
CA ASN A 983 -6.64 -14.58 -8.06
C ASN A 983 -6.48 -13.27 -8.85
N ASN A 984 -6.67 -12.15 -8.15
CA ASN A 984 -6.33 -10.82 -8.64
C ASN A 984 -7.04 -10.41 -9.95
N GLY A 985 -8.22 -10.97 -10.26
CA GLY A 985 -9.01 -10.75 -11.49
C GLY A 985 -8.85 -9.36 -12.11
N ASP A 986 -9.30 -8.31 -11.44
CA ASP A 986 -9.29 -6.92 -11.95
C ASP A 986 -7.96 -6.16 -11.79
N ASN A 987 -6.92 -6.81 -11.28
CA ASN A 987 -5.59 -6.22 -11.00
C ASN A 987 -4.58 -6.56 -12.13
N VAL A 988 -3.48 -5.80 -12.22
CA VAL A 988 -2.33 -6.04 -13.11
C VAL A 988 -1.55 -7.33 -12.79
N HIS A 989 -1.68 -7.83 -11.55
CA HIS A 989 -1.13 -9.12 -11.08
C HIS A 989 -2.17 -10.26 -11.13
N ARG A 990 -3.15 -10.15 -12.03
CA ARG A 990 -4.14 -11.20 -12.28
C ARG A 990 -3.46 -12.51 -12.61
N ASN A 991 -3.88 -13.59 -11.96
CA ASN A 991 -3.63 -14.95 -12.41
C ASN A 991 -4.96 -15.69 -12.66
N ALA A 992 -5.13 -16.15 -13.89
CA ALA A 992 -6.30 -16.92 -14.35
C ALA A 992 -5.87 -18.19 -15.10
N CYS A 993 -4.72 -18.76 -14.75
CA CYS A 993 -4.31 -20.05 -15.30
C CYS A 993 -5.25 -21.18 -14.92
N HIS A 994 -6.00 -21.02 -13.82
CA HIS A 994 -7.09 -21.90 -13.41
C HIS A 994 -6.68 -23.37 -13.44
N ARG A 995 -5.56 -23.69 -12.78
CA ARG A 995 -5.14 -25.08 -12.60
C ARG A 995 -6.06 -25.70 -11.56
N SER A 996 -6.87 -26.65 -11.99
CA SER A 996 -7.79 -27.33 -11.11
C SER A 996 -7.12 -28.47 -10.39
N LYS A 997 -7.39 -28.54 -9.10
CA LYS A 997 -7.25 -29.74 -8.28
C LYS A 997 -8.19 -30.84 -8.77
N ASP A 998 -8.70 -30.85 -10.00
CA ASP A 998 -9.51 -31.89 -10.61
C ASP A 998 -9.08 -32.18 -12.06
N GLY A 999 -8.03 -31.51 -12.58
CA GLY A 999 -7.58 -31.66 -13.97
C GLY A 999 -7.23 -33.10 -14.35
N TRP A 1000 -7.51 -33.47 -15.61
CA TRP A 1000 -7.29 -34.84 -16.09
C TRP A 1000 -5.86 -35.36 -15.95
N PRO A 1001 -4.78 -34.53 -16.01
CA PRO A 1001 -3.42 -35.04 -15.81
C PRO A 1001 -3.20 -35.59 -14.39
N LEU A 1002 -3.90 -35.04 -13.40
CA LEU A 1002 -3.87 -35.51 -12.01
C LEU A 1002 -4.75 -36.75 -11.80
N LEU A 1003 -5.82 -36.90 -12.58
CA LEU A 1003 -6.75 -38.04 -12.47
C LEU A 1003 -6.33 -39.24 -13.33
N GLY A 1004 -5.44 -39.02 -14.30
CA GLY A 1004 -4.82 -40.07 -15.10
C GLY A 1004 -4.15 -41.12 -14.23
N ARG A 1005 -4.19 -42.38 -14.66
CA ARG A 1005 -3.73 -43.55 -13.89
C ARG A 1005 -2.48 -44.13 -14.52
N LEU A 1006 -1.47 -44.41 -13.69
CA LEU A 1006 -0.20 -45.02 -14.11
C LEU A 1006 -0.28 -46.53 -13.93
N SER A 1007 -0.33 -47.28 -15.03
CA SER A 1007 -0.55 -48.73 -15.00
C SER A 1007 0.66 -49.51 -14.51
N SER A 1008 1.86 -48.99 -14.77
CA SER A 1008 3.13 -49.53 -14.22
C SER A 1008 3.17 -49.49 -12.69
N LEU A 1009 2.41 -48.58 -12.07
CA LEU A 1009 2.31 -48.40 -10.62
C LEU A 1009 0.97 -48.90 -10.06
N GLY A 1010 0.37 -49.92 -10.68
CA GLY A 1010 -0.86 -50.55 -10.19
C GLY A 1010 -2.15 -49.85 -10.61
N ASP A 1011 -2.11 -49.08 -11.70
CA ASP A 1011 -3.23 -48.29 -12.21
C ASP A 1011 -3.74 -47.29 -11.16
N VAL A 1012 -2.84 -46.56 -10.50
CA VAL A 1012 -3.18 -45.57 -9.45
C VAL A 1012 -3.22 -44.15 -10.04
N PRO A 1013 -4.17 -43.27 -9.65
CA PRO A 1013 -4.18 -41.88 -10.08
C PRO A 1013 -2.89 -41.15 -9.72
N VAL A 1014 -2.38 -40.31 -10.64
CA VAL A 1014 -1.19 -39.47 -10.42
C VAL A 1014 -1.35 -38.62 -9.17
N ARG A 1015 -2.52 -38.03 -8.94
CA ARG A 1015 -2.83 -37.26 -7.72
C ARG A 1015 -2.53 -38.04 -6.46
N THR A 1016 -3.04 -39.27 -6.35
CA THR A 1016 -2.87 -40.09 -5.15
C THR A 1016 -1.39 -40.29 -4.87
N LEU A 1017 -0.60 -40.60 -5.91
CA LEU A 1017 0.85 -40.77 -5.79
C LEU A 1017 1.56 -39.47 -5.39
N VAL A 1018 1.09 -38.30 -5.84
CA VAL A 1018 1.63 -36.99 -5.47
C VAL A 1018 1.28 -36.62 -4.03
N GLU A 1019 0.02 -36.79 -3.63
CA GLU A 1019 -0.48 -36.51 -2.28
C GLU A 1019 0.19 -37.43 -1.24
N GLU A 1020 0.43 -38.69 -1.60
CA GLU A 1020 1.19 -39.66 -0.80
C GLU A 1020 2.71 -39.50 -0.90
N ARG A 1021 3.20 -38.58 -1.75
CA ARG A 1021 4.62 -38.31 -2.02
C ARG A 1021 5.43 -39.54 -2.42
N SER A 1022 4.83 -40.42 -3.22
CA SER A 1022 5.46 -41.65 -3.72
C SER A 1022 6.88 -41.40 -4.24
N PRO A 1023 7.89 -42.20 -3.87
CA PRO A 1023 9.25 -42.04 -4.39
C PRO A 1023 9.37 -42.36 -5.88
N HIS A 1024 8.33 -42.96 -6.48
CA HIS A 1024 8.29 -43.36 -7.88
C HIS A 1024 7.77 -42.27 -8.82
N VAL A 1025 7.21 -41.18 -8.29
CA VAL A 1025 6.61 -40.10 -9.10
C VAL A 1025 7.13 -38.72 -8.68
N ASP A 1026 7.46 -37.91 -9.67
CA ASP A 1026 7.61 -36.45 -9.57
C ASP A 1026 6.68 -35.82 -10.61
N PHE A 1027 5.76 -34.95 -10.20
CA PHE A 1027 4.74 -34.38 -11.09
C PHE A 1027 4.69 -32.86 -10.96
N HIS A 1028 4.71 -32.18 -12.10
CA HIS A 1028 4.66 -30.72 -12.18
C HIS A 1028 3.54 -30.26 -13.11
N PHE A 1029 2.60 -29.49 -12.56
CA PHE A 1029 1.42 -29.03 -13.29
C PHE A 1029 1.58 -27.58 -13.74
N LEU A 1030 1.81 -27.38 -15.04
CA LEU A 1030 2.17 -26.08 -15.63
C LEU A 1030 1.17 -25.59 -16.67
N ALA A 1031 0.14 -26.38 -16.98
CA ALA A 1031 -0.93 -25.96 -17.88
C ALA A 1031 -1.55 -24.62 -17.41
N CYS A 1032 -2.03 -23.84 -18.37
CA CYS A 1032 -2.60 -22.54 -18.09
C CYS A 1032 -3.73 -22.23 -19.08
N SER A 1033 -4.88 -21.86 -18.54
CA SER A 1033 -6.04 -21.45 -19.34
C SER A 1033 -5.67 -20.35 -20.35
N GLY A 1034 -6.24 -20.43 -21.55
CA GLY A 1034 -5.98 -19.48 -22.64
C GLY A 1034 -4.62 -19.60 -23.35
N ALA A 1035 -3.70 -20.47 -22.90
CA ALA A 1035 -2.39 -20.63 -23.53
C ALA A 1035 -2.51 -21.10 -24.99
N ARG A 1036 -1.72 -20.49 -25.89
CA ARG A 1036 -1.44 -20.96 -27.24
C ARG A 1036 -0.05 -21.59 -27.27
N THR A 1037 0.36 -22.14 -28.42
CA THR A 1037 1.70 -22.75 -28.55
C THR A 1037 2.83 -21.79 -28.14
N HIS A 1038 2.76 -20.51 -28.52
CA HIS A 1038 3.82 -19.56 -28.25
C HIS A 1038 3.99 -19.15 -26.77
N GLU A 1039 2.93 -19.23 -25.94
CA GLU A 1039 3.03 -19.01 -24.49
C GLU A 1039 3.60 -20.22 -23.74
N ILE A 1040 3.60 -21.39 -24.37
CA ILE A 1040 4.23 -22.60 -23.82
C ILE A 1040 5.75 -22.57 -24.06
N ARG A 1041 6.17 -22.23 -25.29
CA ARG A 1041 7.56 -22.31 -25.78
C ARG A 1041 8.58 -21.51 -24.95
N ALA A 1042 9.84 -21.92 -25.00
CA ALA A 1042 10.94 -21.23 -24.31
C ALA A 1042 11.11 -19.80 -24.83
N LYS A 1043 11.40 -18.86 -23.93
CA LYS A 1043 11.42 -17.41 -24.20
C LYS A 1043 10.09 -16.83 -24.69
N GLY A 1044 9.01 -17.61 -24.62
CA GLY A 1044 7.66 -17.15 -24.85
C GLY A 1044 7.22 -16.13 -23.79
N PRO A 1045 6.13 -15.38 -24.05
CA PRO A 1045 5.66 -14.36 -23.12
C PRO A 1045 5.04 -14.94 -21.84
N GLY A 1046 4.69 -16.24 -21.83
CA GLY A 1046 3.92 -16.87 -20.76
C GLY A 1046 2.49 -16.35 -20.69
N MET A 1047 1.77 -16.73 -19.63
CA MET A 1047 0.37 -16.35 -19.43
C MET A 1047 0.19 -15.75 -18.04
N PHE A 1048 -0.63 -14.71 -17.95
CA PHE A 1048 -1.04 -14.08 -16.69
C PHE A 1048 0.12 -13.80 -15.73
N ARG A 1049 1.26 -13.29 -16.21
CA ARG A 1049 2.51 -13.03 -15.45
C ARG A 1049 3.27 -14.27 -14.97
N GLU A 1050 2.80 -15.47 -15.22
CA GLU A 1050 3.69 -16.63 -15.18
C GLU A 1050 4.69 -16.54 -16.35
N VAL A 1051 5.93 -17.00 -16.15
CA VAL A 1051 6.86 -17.23 -17.27
C VAL A 1051 6.31 -18.32 -18.19
N SER A 1052 6.82 -18.43 -19.42
CA SER A 1052 6.37 -19.50 -20.32
C SER A 1052 6.53 -20.88 -19.68
N GLN A 1053 5.66 -21.82 -20.06
CA GLN A 1053 5.60 -23.12 -19.39
C GLN A 1053 6.94 -23.88 -19.50
N LEU A 1054 7.68 -23.74 -20.61
CA LEU A 1054 9.02 -24.30 -20.74
C LEU A 1054 10.09 -23.53 -19.94
N ASP A 1055 9.96 -22.20 -19.78
CA ASP A 1055 10.88 -21.38 -18.97
C ASP A 1055 10.66 -21.53 -17.45
N ARG A 1056 9.62 -22.25 -17.02
CA ARG A 1056 9.42 -22.66 -15.62
C ARG A 1056 10.53 -23.59 -15.11
N GLY A 1057 11.24 -24.24 -16.04
CA GLY A 1057 12.43 -25.04 -15.77
C GLY A 1057 12.18 -26.51 -15.42
N PHE A 1058 10.93 -26.96 -15.24
CA PHE A 1058 10.63 -28.35 -14.86
C PHE A 1058 10.78 -29.36 -15.98
N LEU A 1059 10.78 -28.93 -17.25
CA LEU A 1059 11.08 -29.80 -18.38
C LEU A 1059 12.60 -29.90 -18.56
N ASP A 1060 13.15 -31.10 -18.40
CA ASP A 1060 14.59 -31.34 -18.50
C ASP A 1060 14.92 -32.77 -19.01
N GLU A 1061 16.22 -33.12 -19.04
CA GLU A 1061 16.69 -34.42 -19.52
C GLU A 1061 16.16 -35.62 -18.73
N ASN A 1062 15.67 -35.39 -17.50
CA ASN A 1062 15.19 -36.46 -16.62
C ASN A 1062 13.71 -36.73 -16.75
N THR A 1063 12.95 -35.83 -17.37
CA THR A 1063 11.52 -36.00 -17.64
C THR A 1063 11.28 -37.28 -18.44
N THR A 1064 10.34 -38.12 -17.99
CA THR A 1064 9.98 -39.39 -18.64
C THR A 1064 8.62 -39.34 -19.33
N LEU A 1065 7.74 -38.41 -18.93
CA LEU A 1065 6.41 -38.24 -19.50
C LEU A 1065 6.03 -36.77 -19.59
N VAL A 1066 5.49 -36.36 -20.74
CA VAL A 1066 4.87 -35.04 -20.93
C VAL A 1066 3.44 -35.25 -21.38
N SER A 1067 2.50 -34.54 -20.76
CA SER A 1067 1.09 -34.54 -21.13
C SER A 1067 0.63 -33.14 -21.50
N LEU A 1068 -0.13 -32.98 -22.60
CA LEU A 1068 -0.65 -31.66 -22.98
C LEU A 1068 -1.89 -31.70 -23.89
N THR A 1069 -2.70 -30.66 -23.78
CA THR A 1069 -3.65 -30.17 -24.81
C THR A 1069 -3.16 -28.83 -25.33
N VAL A 1070 -3.17 -28.61 -26.65
CA VAL A 1070 -2.78 -27.31 -27.23
C VAL A 1070 -3.34 -27.16 -28.65
N GLY A 1071 -3.53 -25.90 -29.08
CA GLY A 1071 -3.90 -25.54 -30.45
C GLY A 1071 -5.30 -24.97 -30.61
N GLY A 1072 -6.21 -25.21 -29.65
CA GLY A 1072 -7.56 -24.64 -29.68
C GLY A 1072 -7.54 -23.11 -29.65
N ASN A 1073 -6.70 -22.54 -28.79
CA ASN A 1073 -6.50 -21.09 -28.69
C ASN A 1073 -5.71 -20.52 -29.87
N ASP A 1074 -4.76 -21.26 -30.45
CA ASP A 1074 -4.07 -20.90 -31.70
C ASP A 1074 -5.05 -20.79 -32.88
N ALA A 1075 -6.06 -21.65 -32.90
CA ALA A 1075 -7.13 -21.62 -33.88
C ALA A 1075 -8.18 -20.50 -33.63
N GLY A 1076 -8.19 -19.87 -32.45
CA GLY A 1076 -9.18 -18.85 -32.07
C GLY A 1076 -10.57 -19.42 -31.76
N PHE A 1077 -10.67 -20.65 -31.27
CA PHE A 1077 -11.98 -21.30 -31.01
C PHE A 1077 -12.87 -20.53 -30.04
N SER A 1078 -12.30 -19.89 -29.02
CA SER A 1078 -13.08 -19.06 -28.08
C SER A 1078 -13.78 -17.91 -28.82
N ASP A 1079 -13.06 -17.19 -29.69
CA ASP A 1079 -13.62 -16.11 -30.50
C ASP A 1079 -14.71 -16.61 -31.47
N VAL A 1080 -14.52 -17.80 -32.04
CA VAL A 1080 -15.51 -18.46 -32.91
C VAL A 1080 -16.80 -18.76 -32.14
N ILE A 1081 -16.71 -19.35 -30.93
CA ILE A 1081 -17.87 -19.64 -30.10
C ILE A 1081 -18.57 -18.35 -29.67
N THR A 1082 -17.82 -17.34 -29.24
CA THR A 1082 -18.38 -16.03 -28.91
C THR A 1082 -19.12 -15.42 -30.10
N LYS A 1083 -18.57 -15.57 -31.31
CA LYS A 1083 -19.23 -15.11 -32.53
C LYS A 1083 -20.55 -15.86 -32.80
N CYS A 1084 -20.59 -17.17 -32.61
CA CYS A 1084 -21.82 -17.96 -32.74
C CYS A 1084 -22.89 -17.65 -31.69
N ILE A 1085 -22.50 -17.18 -30.50
CA ILE A 1085 -23.45 -16.74 -29.47
C ILE A 1085 -24.01 -15.34 -29.77
N THR A 1086 -23.21 -14.47 -30.38
CA THR A 1086 -23.51 -13.03 -30.50
C THR A 1086 -24.06 -12.61 -31.87
N ASP A 1087 -23.84 -13.38 -32.92
CA ASP A 1087 -24.34 -13.07 -34.26
C ASP A 1087 -25.79 -13.54 -34.44
N ALA A 1088 -26.74 -12.69 -34.06
CA ALA A 1088 -28.16 -12.99 -34.18
C ALA A 1088 -28.73 -12.84 -35.61
N VAL A 1089 -27.92 -12.36 -36.57
CA VAL A 1089 -28.38 -11.98 -37.91
C VAL A 1089 -27.97 -13.01 -38.97
N ASN A 1090 -26.77 -13.56 -38.86
CA ASN A 1090 -26.27 -14.59 -39.79
C ASN A 1090 -25.71 -15.79 -39.01
N TYR A 1091 -25.66 -16.96 -39.65
CA TYR A 1091 -24.88 -18.07 -39.10
C TYR A 1091 -23.42 -17.64 -38.95
N CYS A 1092 -22.82 -17.90 -37.80
CA CYS A 1092 -21.46 -17.43 -37.50
C CYS A 1092 -20.42 -17.89 -38.52
N PHE A 1093 -20.59 -19.06 -39.14
CA PHE A 1093 -19.67 -19.59 -40.15
C PHE A 1093 -19.64 -18.78 -41.45
N ASP A 1094 -20.66 -17.97 -41.72
CA ASP A 1094 -20.72 -17.02 -42.84
C ASP A 1094 -20.16 -15.63 -42.48
N SER A 1095 -19.87 -15.39 -41.20
CA SER A 1095 -19.25 -14.17 -40.69
C SER A 1095 -17.73 -14.28 -40.62
N THR A 1096 -17.06 -13.17 -40.33
CA THR A 1096 -15.60 -13.09 -40.13
C THR A 1096 -15.26 -12.73 -38.68
N LEU A 1097 -14.05 -13.11 -38.24
CA LEU A 1097 -13.43 -12.54 -37.03
C LEU A 1097 -12.52 -11.38 -37.41
N ALA A 1098 -12.13 -10.57 -36.41
CA ALA A 1098 -11.16 -9.50 -36.61
C ALA A 1098 -9.84 -10.05 -37.17
N GLY A 1099 -9.41 -9.53 -38.32
CA GLY A 1099 -8.19 -9.97 -39.02
C GLY A 1099 -8.42 -11.05 -40.10
N ASP A 1100 -9.61 -11.65 -40.18
CA ASP A 1100 -9.95 -12.57 -41.27
C ASP A 1100 -10.42 -11.81 -42.52
N THR A 1101 -9.95 -12.24 -43.68
CA THR A 1101 -10.36 -11.71 -45.00
C THR A 1101 -11.44 -12.57 -45.68
N GLU A 1102 -11.76 -13.72 -45.10
CA GLU A 1102 -12.69 -14.73 -45.62
C GLU A 1102 -13.63 -15.19 -44.51
N PRO A 1103 -14.86 -15.64 -44.82
CA PRO A 1103 -15.77 -16.20 -43.83
C PRO A 1103 -15.16 -17.35 -43.04
N LEU A 1104 -15.62 -17.55 -41.80
CA LEU A 1104 -15.09 -18.54 -40.86
C LEU A 1104 -15.08 -19.96 -41.43
N LYS A 1105 -16.07 -20.34 -42.25
CA LYS A 1105 -16.10 -21.64 -42.95
C LYS A 1105 -14.90 -21.89 -43.88
N VAL A 1106 -14.18 -20.85 -44.29
CA VAL A 1106 -12.95 -20.92 -45.10
C VAL A 1106 -11.72 -20.63 -44.24
N ALA A 1107 -11.77 -19.55 -43.44
CA ALA A 1107 -10.64 -19.07 -42.67
C ALA A 1107 -10.18 -20.06 -41.59
N LEU A 1108 -11.12 -20.68 -40.85
CA LEU A 1108 -10.78 -21.59 -39.75
C LEU A 1108 -10.11 -22.89 -40.24
N PRO A 1109 -10.64 -23.64 -41.24
CA PRO A 1109 -9.93 -24.78 -41.81
C PRO A 1109 -8.53 -24.44 -42.35
N LYS A 1110 -8.38 -23.27 -42.98
CA LYS A 1110 -7.08 -22.79 -43.48
C LYS A 1110 -6.12 -22.51 -42.33
N ARG A 1111 -6.56 -21.85 -41.27
CA ARG A 1111 -5.78 -21.56 -40.06
C ARG A 1111 -5.32 -22.84 -39.37
N LEU A 1112 -6.21 -23.83 -39.23
CA LEU A 1112 -5.90 -25.14 -38.66
C LEU A 1112 -4.77 -25.84 -39.42
N ARG A 1113 -4.86 -25.89 -40.76
CA ARG A 1113 -3.88 -26.59 -41.61
C ARG A 1113 -2.55 -25.85 -41.75
N THR A 1114 -2.58 -24.54 -41.92
CA THR A 1114 -1.39 -23.76 -42.32
C THR A 1114 -0.70 -23.04 -41.16
N GLY A 1115 -1.39 -22.83 -40.04
CA GLY A 1115 -0.85 -22.19 -38.85
C GLY A 1115 -0.74 -23.15 -37.66
N VAL A 1116 -1.85 -23.78 -37.28
CA VAL A 1116 -1.94 -24.57 -36.03
C VAL A 1116 -1.10 -25.85 -36.12
N THR A 1117 -1.25 -26.66 -37.17
CA THR A 1117 -0.46 -27.90 -37.32
C THR A 1117 1.05 -27.64 -37.23
N PRO A 1118 1.66 -26.72 -38.01
CA PRO A 1118 3.09 -26.42 -37.88
C PRO A 1118 3.48 -25.90 -36.48
N ALA A 1119 2.68 -25.04 -35.86
CA ALA A 1119 2.98 -24.48 -34.55
C ALA A 1119 3.01 -25.57 -33.46
N ILE A 1120 2.09 -26.53 -33.51
CA ILE A 1120 2.09 -27.69 -32.61
C ILE A 1120 3.32 -28.57 -32.89
N THR A 1121 3.64 -28.86 -34.16
CA THR A 1121 4.84 -29.64 -34.52
C THR A 1121 6.12 -29.01 -33.98
N ASP A 1122 6.29 -27.69 -34.12
CA ASP A 1122 7.45 -26.95 -33.61
C ASP A 1122 7.54 -27.03 -32.08
N LEU A 1123 6.42 -26.84 -31.37
CA LEU A 1123 6.39 -26.99 -29.92
C LEU A 1123 6.77 -28.43 -29.50
N LEU A 1124 6.23 -29.45 -30.17
CA LEU A 1124 6.55 -30.85 -29.86
C LEU A 1124 8.03 -31.18 -30.11
N HIS A 1125 8.62 -30.64 -31.18
CA HIS A 1125 10.06 -30.75 -31.42
C HIS A 1125 10.87 -30.09 -30.30
N GLU A 1126 10.48 -28.90 -29.86
CA GLU A 1126 11.13 -28.18 -28.76
C GLU A 1126 11.07 -28.97 -27.45
N ILE A 1127 9.90 -29.55 -27.12
CA ILE A 1127 9.72 -30.43 -25.97
C ILE A 1127 10.64 -31.66 -26.10
N LYS A 1128 10.72 -32.31 -27.27
CA LYS A 1128 11.61 -33.47 -27.49
C LYS A 1128 13.09 -33.13 -27.37
N LEU A 1129 13.49 -31.91 -27.73
CA LEU A 1129 14.88 -31.45 -27.64
C LEU A 1129 15.31 -31.25 -26.19
N THR A 1130 14.41 -30.72 -25.36
CA THR A 1130 14.63 -30.49 -23.92
C THR A 1130 14.49 -31.81 -23.15
N ALA A 1131 13.37 -32.52 -23.29
CA ALA A 1131 13.10 -33.81 -22.66
C ALA A 1131 13.40 -34.98 -23.63
N ARG A 1132 14.70 -35.24 -23.82
CA ARG A 1132 15.21 -36.20 -24.83
C ARG A 1132 14.75 -37.63 -24.64
N HIS A 1133 14.31 -38.00 -23.44
CA HIS A 1133 13.89 -39.35 -23.10
C HIS A 1133 12.38 -39.46 -22.81
N ALA A 1134 11.66 -38.33 -22.77
CA ALA A 1134 10.23 -38.36 -22.48
C ALA A 1134 9.42 -38.97 -23.62
N ARG A 1135 8.36 -39.70 -23.24
CA ARG A 1135 7.20 -39.94 -24.10
C ARG A 1135 6.25 -38.75 -23.96
N ILE A 1136 5.67 -38.31 -25.06
CA ILE A 1136 4.79 -37.14 -25.09
C ILE A 1136 3.39 -37.62 -25.47
N VAL A 1137 2.40 -37.36 -24.63
CA VAL A 1137 0.99 -37.67 -24.90
C VAL A 1137 0.22 -36.38 -25.13
N VAL A 1138 -0.21 -36.18 -26.38
CA VAL A 1138 -1.08 -35.07 -26.77
C VAL A 1138 -2.53 -35.57 -26.70
N LEU A 1139 -3.31 -35.03 -25.77
CA LEU A 1139 -4.73 -35.33 -25.66
C LEU A 1139 -5.51 -34.44 -26.63
N GLY A 1140 -6.43 -35.03 -27.40
CA GLY A 1140 -7.32 -34.29 -28.29
C GLY A 1140 -8.42 -33.53 -27.54
N TYR A 1141 -9.12 -32.66 -28.26
CA TYR A 1141 -10.35 -32.01 -27.76
C TYR A 1141 -11.56 -32.87 -28.09
N ALA A 1142 -12.55 -32.91 -27.19
CA ALA A 1142 -13.83 -33.57 -27.46
C ALA A 1142 -14.78 -32.66 -28.26
N PRO A 1143 -15.62 -33.20 -29.16
CA PRO A 1143 -16.69 -32.43 -29.78
C PRO A 1143 -17.68 -31.88 -28.74
N MET A 1144 -18.16 -30.66 -28.95
CA MET A 1144 -18.88 -29.91 -27.93
C MET A 1144 -20.38 -30.22 -27.87
N PHE A 1145 -21.01 -30.52 -29.00
CA PHE A 1145 -22.47 -30.64 -29.11
C PHE A 1145 -22.90 -32.04 -29.54
N GLU A 1146 -24.07 -32.50 -29.09
CA GLU A 1146 -24.71 -33.69 -29.67
C GLU A 1146 -25.17 -33.36 -31.11
N PRO A 1147 -24.89 -34.24 -32.07
CA PRO A 1147 -25.21 -33.98 -33.47
C PRO A 1147 -26.72 -33.86 -33.67
N ASP A 1148 -27.09 -33.00 -34.60
CA ASP A 1148 -28.47 -32.82 -35.02
C ASP A 1148 -29.48 -32.38 -33.93
N THR A 1149 -28.99 -31.73 -32.87
CA THR A 1149 -29.82 -31.23 -31.76
C THR A 1149 -29.90 -29.70 -31.73
N ASP A 1150 -31.03 -29.17 -31.24
CA ASP A 1150 -31.24 -27.75 -30.97
C ASP A 1150 -31.71 -27.60 -29.51
N CYS A 1151 -30.81 -27.18 -28.62
CA CYS A 1151 -31.08 -27.15 -27.18
C CYS A 1151 -30.53 -25.93 -26.44
N THR A 1152 -29.73 -25.08 -27.11
CA THR A 1152 -28.98 -24.01 -26.45
C THR A 1152 -29.72 -22.68 -26.46
N GLY A 1153 -30.63 -22.47 -27.42
CA GLY A 1153 -31.35 -21.22 -27.65
C GLY A 1153 -30.49 -20.06 -28.17
N LEU A 1154 -29.16 -20.23 -28.25
CA LEU A 1154 -28.19 -19.20 -28.66
C LEU A 1154 -27.31 -19.63 -29.84
N ILE A 1155 -27.04 -20.94 -29.97
CA ILE A 1155 -26.29 -21.53 -31.08
C ILE A 1155 -27.25 -22.48 -31.80
N SER A 1156 -27.46 -22.22 -33.09
CA SER A 1156 -28.39 -23.00 -33.92
C SER A 1156 -27.88 -24.42 -34.18
N LYS A 1157 -28.77 -25.32 -34.60
CA LYS A 1157 -28.43 -26.68 -35.04
C LYS A 1157 -27.33 -26.69 -36.12
N GLN A 1158 -27.40 -25.78 -37.09
CA GLN A 1158 -26.43 -25.69 -38.18
C GLN A 1158 -25.05 -25.28 -37.67
N GLU A 1159 -25.01 -24.32 -36.74
CA GLU A 1159 -23.75 -23.87 -36.14
C GLU A 1159 -23.16 -24.92 -35.22
N SER A 1160 -23.97 -25.62 -34.42
CA SER A 1160 -23.48 -26.70 -33.55
C SER A 1160 -22.91 -27.87 -34.36
N ASN A 1161 -23.56 -28.25 -35.46
CA ASN A 1161 -23.04 -29.25 -36.40
C ASN A 1161 -21.72 -28.78 -37.05
N TRP A 1162 -21.66 -27.54 -37.53
CA TRP A 1162 -20.43 -26.98 -38.10
C TRP A 1162 -19.28 -26.89 -37.08
N LEU A 1163 -19.55 -26.49 -35.83
CA LEU A 1163 -18.56 -26.46 -34.75
C LEU A 1163 -18.00 -27.87 -34.47
N ASN A 1164 -18.84 -28.91 -34.51
CA ASN A 1164 -18.39 -30.29 -34.39
C ASN A 1164 -17.52 -30.75 -35.58
N GLU A 1165 -17.83 -30.32 -36.81
CA GLU A 1165 -16.96 -30.55 -37.98
C GLU A 1165 -15.59 -29.88 -37.79
N MET A 1166 -15.56 -28.66 -37.26
CA MET A 1166 -14.31 -27.94 -36.96
C MET A 1166 -13.51 -28.63 -35.85
N ALA A 1167 -14.17 -29.19 -34.83
CA ALA A 1167 -13.52 -30.04 -33.83
C ALA A 1167 -12.90 -31.30 -34.47
N GLY A 1168 -13.57 -31.90 -35.46
CA GLY A 1168 -13.03 -33.00 -36.26
C GLY A 1168 -11.77 -32.61 -37.04
N LEU A 1169 -11.77 -31.45 -37.70
CA LEU A 1169 -10.57 -30.92 -38.38
C LEU A 1169 -9.44 -30.58 -37.41
N MET A 1170 -9.76 -30.06 -36.22
CA MET A 1170 -8.78 -29.81 -35.18
C MET A 1170 -8.12 -31.12 -34.71
N ARG A 1171 -8.91 -32.18 -34.53
CA ARG A 1171 -8.39 -33.52 -34.24
C ARG A 1171 -7.42 -34.00 -35.31
N GLU A 1172 -7.79 -33.89 -36.60
CA GLU A 1172 -6.91 -34.27 -37.71
C GLU A 1172 -5.62 -33.44 -37.72
N ALA A 1173 -5.72 -32.14 -37.46
CA ALA A 1173 -4.58 -31.22 -37.40
C ALA A 1173 -3.59 -31.60 -36.29
N VAL A 1174 -4.09 -31.96 -35.10
CA VAL A 1174 -3.26 -32.43 -33.97
C VAL A 1174 -2.65 -33.79 -34.28
N GLN A 1175 -3.42 -34.73 -34.83
CA GLN A 1175 -2.92 -36.04 -35.25
C GLN A 1175 -1.79 -35.92 -36.27
N ALA A 1176 -1.94 -35.04 -37.26
CA ALA A 1176 -0.91 -34.76 -38.25
C ALA A 1176 0.35 -34.16 -37.60
N ALA A 1177 0.19 -33.23 -36.66
CA ALA A 1177 1.31 -32.63 -35.94
C ALA A 1177 2.07 -33.67 -35.09
N VAL A 1178 1.34 -34.55 -34.39
CA VAL A 1178 1.89 -35.66 -33.60
C VAL A 1178 2.67 -36.64 -34.50
N ALA A 1179 2.08 -37.04 -35.63
CA ALA A 1179 2.73 -37.93 -36.58
C ALA A 1179 4.03 -37.32 -37.14
N ALA A 1180 4.04 -36.01 -37.42
CA ALA A 1180 5.22 -35.29 -37.89
C ALA A 1180 6.31 -35.15 -36.81
N ALA A 1181 5.93 -35.05 -35.53
CA ALA A 1181 6.87 -34.88 -34.42
C ALA A 1181 7.67 -36.15 -34.09
N GLY A 1182 7.23 -37.32 -34.56
CA GLY A 1182 7.95 -38.60 -34.53
C GLY A 1182 7.47 -39.60 -33.48
N ASP A 1183 8.14 -40.75 -33.44
CA ASP A 1183 7.76 -41.99 -32.75
C ASP A 1183 7.48 -41.91 -31.24
N ARG A 1184 8.11 -40.98 -30.51
CA ARG A 1184 7.89 -40.76 -29.06
C ARG A 1184 6.68 -39.88 -28.72
N VAL A 1185 5.95 -39.39 -29.72
CA VAL A 1185 4.77 -38.55 -29.53
C VAL A 1185 3.53 -39.36 -29.87
N HIS A 1186 2.55 -39.36 -28.97
CA HIS A 1186 1.36 -40.18 -29.05
C HIS A 1186 0.11 -39.31 -28.92
N PHE A 1187 -0.90 -39.62 -29.73
CA PHE A 1187 -2.20 -38.95 -29.69
C PHE A 1187 -3.18 -39.80 -28.88
N ALA A 1188 -3.92 -39.17 -27.96
CA ALA A 1188 -5.01 -39.77 -27.21
C ALA A 1188 -6.34 -39.09 -27.61
N ASP A 1189 -7.27 -39.86 -28.18
CA ASP A 1189 -8.52 -39.33 -28.74
C ASP A 1189 -9.70 -39.52 -27.76
N PRO A 1190 -10.30 -38.45 -27.20
CA PRO A 1190 -11.44 -38.58 -26.30
C PRO A 1190 -12.80 -38.65 -27.02
N THR A 1191 -12.83 -38.51 -28.35
CA THR A 1191 -14.07 -38.27 -29.13
C THR A 1191 -15.19 -39.27 -28.83
N ASP A 1192 -14.87 -40.56 -28.80
CA ASP A 1192 -15.87 -41.62 -28.65
C ASP A 1192 -16.49 -41.62 -27.25
N ARG A 1193 -15.69 -41.33 -26.21
CA ARG A 1193 -16.14 -41.29 -24.80
C ARG A 1193 -17.14 -40.18 -24.53
N PHE A 1194 -17.11 -39.11 -25.32
CA PHE A 1194 -18.04 -38.00 -25.18
C PHE A 1194 -19.38 -38.23 -25.91
N THR A 1195 -19.54 -39.30 -26.68
CA THR A 1195 -20.82 -39.60 -27.36
C THR A 1195 -21.96 -39.78 -26.36
N GLY A 1196 -23.07 -39.04 -26.54
CA GLY A 1196 -24.19 -39.04 -25.59
C GLY A 1196 -23.91 -38.26 -24.30
N ARG A 1197 -22.79 -37.55 -24.20
CA ARG A 1197 -22.32 -36.77 -23.05
C ARG A 1197 -21.95 -35.34 -23.43
N ARG A 1198 -22.22 -34.88 -24.65
CA ARG A 1198 -21.90 -33.52 -25.11
C ARG A 1198 -22.96 -32.51 -24.63
N ILE A 1199 -22.82 -31.24 -25.00
CA ILE A 1199 -23.91 -30.26 -24.85
C ILE A 1199 -25.13 -30.80 -25.62
N CYS A 1200 -26.34 -30.57 -25.11
CA CYS A 1200 -27.60 -31.16 -25.57
C CYS A 1200 -27.87 -32.63 -25.20
N SER A 1201 -26.96 -33.28 -24.46
CA SER A 1201 -27.27 -34.53 -23.76
C SER A 1201 -27.90 -34.29 -22.38
N ALA A 1202 -28.72 -35.24 -21.92
CA ALA A 1202 -29.29 -35.22 -20.57
C ALA A 1202 -28.24 -35.32 -19.45
N SER A 1203 -27.07 -35.91 -19.74
CA SER A 1203 -25.95 -36.13 -18.82
C SER A 1203 -24.67 -35.46 -19.32
N LYS A 1204 -24.79 -34.19 -19.72
CA LYS A 1204 -23.71 -33.39 -20.28
C LYS A 1204 -22.44 -33.39 -19.42
N ALA A 1205 -21.31 -33.60 -20.08
CA ALA A 1205 -19.95 -33.61 -19.55
C ALA A 1205 -19.18 -32.33 -19.93
N ILE A 1206 -19.84 -31.38 -20.60
CA ILE A 1206 -19.31 -30.07 -20.99
C ILE A 1206 -20.25 -29.01 -20.41
N ASN A 1207 -19.67 -27.96 -19.81
CA ASN A 1207 -20.42 -26.84 -19.27
C ASN A 1207 -21.11 -26.06 -20.39
N THR A 1208 -22.30 -25.54 -20.10
CA THR A 1208 -22.92 -24.48 -20.89
C THR A 1208 -22.37 -23.12 -20.43
N ILE A 1209 -23.09 -22.02 -20.65
CA ILE A 1209 -22.73 -20.71 -20.09
C ILE A 1209 -22.80 -20.76 -18.56
N ILE A 1210 -21.74 -20.32 -17.89
CA ILE A 1210 -21.64 -20.12 -16.44
C ILE A 1210 -21.49 -18.63 -16.18
N LEU A 1211 -22.35 -18.05 -15.34
CA LEU A 1211 -22.33 -16.60 -15.05
C LEU A 1211 -21.55 -16.24 -13.78
N ASP A 1212 -21.39 -17.20 -12.87
CA ASP A 1212 -20.66 -16.99 -11.62
C ASP A 1212 -19.15 -16.97 -11.89
N LYS A 1213 -18.51 -15.84 -11.58
CA LYS A 1213 -17.09 -15.61 -11.78
C LYS A 1213 -16.25 -16.16 -10.64
N THR A 1214 -15.08 -16.69 -10.97
CA THR A 1214 -14.04 -17.02 -9.99
C THR A 1214 -13.15 -15.80 -9.67
N PRO A 1215 -12.39 -15.81 -8.56
CA PRO A 1215 -11.50 -14.72 -8.17
C PRO A 1215 -10.51 -14.22 -9.24
N GLY A 1216 -10.09 -15.09 -10.16
CA GLY A 1216 -9.22 -14.79 -11.30
C GLY A 1216 -9.98 -14.38 -12.56
N ASP A 1217 -11.30 -14.51 -12.63
CA ASP A 1217 -12.07 -14.18 -13.83
C ASP A 1217 -12.12 -12.67 -14.13
N ARG A 1218 -12.16 -12.34 -15.42
CA ARG A 1218 -12.71 -11.09 -15.96
C ARG A 1218 -13.83 -11.46 -16.94
N PRO A 1219 -14.91 -10.66 -17.06
CA PRO A 1219 -15.95 -10.97 -18.03
C PRO A 1219 -15.34 -11.03 -19.43
N LEU A 1220 -15.55 -12.15 -20.12
CA LEU A 1220 -15.02 -12.37 -21.49
C LEU A 1220 -15.72 -11.49 -22.53
N SER A 1221 -16.91 -10.97 -22.21
CA SER A 1221 -17.67 -10.02 -23.03
C SER A 1221 -18.50 -9.11 -22.12
N ASP A 1222 -18.61 -7.83 -22.49
CA ASP A 1222 -19.48 -6.86 -21.82
C ASP A 1222 -20.97 -7.15 -22.07
N LEU A 1223 -21.30 -7.80 -23.19
CA LEU A 1223 -22.68 -8.16 -23.57
C LEU A 1223 -23.20 -9.38 -22.80
N VAL A 1224 -22.33 -10.34 -22.47
CA VAL A 1224 -22.67 -11.54 -21.68
C VAL A 1224 -21.53 -11.80 -20.70
N PRO A 1225 -21.59 -11.30 -19.46
CA PRO A 1225 -20.52 -11.45 -18.48
C PRO A 1225 -20.53 -12.88 -17.92
N HIS A 1226 -19.83 -13.80 -18.59
CA HIS A 1226 -19.71 -15.20 -18.21
C HIS A 1226 -18.29 -15.56 -17.76
N SER A 1227 -18.18 -16.63 -16.96
CA SER A 1227 -16.95 -17.22 -16.48
C SER A 1227 -16.22 -18.00 -17.57
N ALA A 1228 -14.88 -18.05 -17.46
CA ALA A 1228 -14.03 -18.84 -18.35
C ALA A 1228 -14.33 -20.35 -18.29
N GLN A 1229 -15.01 -20.82 -17.24
CA GLN A 1229 -15.49 -22.21 -17.10
C GLN A 1229 -16.51 -22.64 -18.19
N SER A 1230 -17.11 -21.69 -18.90
CA SER A 1230 -18.12 -21.95 -19.93
C SER A 1230 -17.55 -22.77 -21.10
N PHE A 1231 -18.33 -23.69 -21.66
CA PHE A 1231 -17.93 -24.56 -22.79
C PHE A 1231 -16.73 -25.50 -22.55
N HIS A 1232 -16.21 -25.57 -21.32
CA HIS A 1232 -15.15 -26.48 -20.95
C HIS A 1232 -15.71 -27.80 -20.36
N PRO A 1233 -14.94 -28.90 -20.40
CA PRO A 1233 -15.30 -30.13 -19.73
C PRO A 1233 -15.59 -29.87 -18.25
N ASN A 1234 -16.78 -30.28 -17.79
CA ASN A 1234 -17.13 -30.25 -16.38
C ASN A 1234 -16.47 -31.43 -15.65
N ARG A 1235 -16.79 -31.63 -14.36
CA ARG A 1235 -16.17 -32.72 -13.60
C ARG A 1235 -16.28 -34.08 -14.29
N ALA A 1236 -17.46 -34.42 -14.81
CA ALA A 1236 -17.66 -35.68 -15.51
C ALA A 1236 -16.90 -35.73 -16.84
N GLY A 1237 -16.72 -34.60 -17.53
CA GLY A 1237 -15.92 -34.53 -18.76
C GLY A 1237 -14.44 -34.71 -18.49
N VAL A 1238 -13.93 -34.10 -17.43
CA VAL A 1238 -12.53 -34.28 -17.03
C VAL A 1238 -12.23 -35.72 -16.61
N ASP A 1239 -13.20 -36.43 -16.00
CA ASP A 1239 -13.08 -37.87 -15.74
C ASP A 1239 -12.96 -38.67 -17.06
N LEU A 1240 -13.77 -38.37 -18.09
CA LEU A 1240 -13.68 -39.03 -19.41
C LEU A 1240 -12.33 -38.75 -20.10
N LEU A 1241 -11.82 -37.52 -20.00
CA LEU A 1241 -10.49 -37.16 -20.49
C LEU A 1241 -9.38 -37.94 -19.76
N ALA A 1242 -9.49 -38.08 -18.44
CA ALA A 1242 -8.56 -38.85 -17.63
C ALA A 1242 -8.58 -40.35 -17.98
N GLU A 1243 -9.75 -40.92 -18.29
CA GLU A 1243 -9.88 -42.29 -18.77
C GLU A 1243 -9.20 -42.50 -20.13
N THR A 1244 -9.43 -41.61 -21.09
CA THR A 1244 -8.73 -41.63 -22.39
C THR A 1244 -7.22 -41.53 -22.22
N TYR A 1245 -6.75 -40.64 -21.34
CA TYR A 1245 -5.33 -40.51 -21.04
C TYR A 1245 -4.76 -41.80 -20.41
N SER A 1246 -5.44 -42.35 -19.40
CA SER A 1246 -5.04 -43.59 -18.71
C SER A 1246 -5.00 -44.79 -19.67
N GLU A 1247 -5.95 -44.88 -20.60
CA GLU A 1247 -5.95 -45.89 -21.65
C GLU A 1247 -4.71 -45.77 -22.54
N LYS A 1248 -4.37 -44.56 -22.97
CA LYS A 1248 -3.14 -44.34 -23.74
C LYS A 1248 -1.88 -44.69 -22.96
N LEU A 1249 -1.82 -44.36 -21.67
CA LEU A 1249 -0.68 -44.74 -20.82
C LEU A 1249 -0.54 -46.26 -20.71
N ARG A 1250 -1.64 -47.00 -20.54
CA ARG A 1250 -1.66 -48.47 -20.56
C ARG A 1250 -1.12 -49.05 -21.86
N GLU A 1251 -1.53 -48.52 -23.02
CA GLU A 1251 -1.01 -48.96 -24.32
C GLU A 1251 0.51 -48.77 -24.43
N LEU A 1252 1.05 -47.73 -23.79
CA LEU A 1252 2.47 -47.44 -23.76
C LEU A 1252 3.21 -48.25 -22.67
N GLY A 1253 2.50 -48.93 -21.77
CA GLY A 1253 3.09 -49.61 -20.60
C GLY A 1253 3.59 -48.64 -19.54
N ILE A 1254 2.88 -47.52 -19.36
CA ILE A 1254 3.13 -46.46 -18.37
C ILE A 1254 2.10 -46.55 -17.26
#